data_AF-A0A024FT59-F1
#
_entry.id   AF-A0A024FT59-F1
#
_cell.length_a   1.000
_cell.length_b   1.000
_cell.length_c   1.000
_cell.angle_alpha   90.00
_cell.angle_beta   90.00
_cell.angle_gamma   90.00
#
_symmetry.space_group_name_H-M   'P 1'
#
loop_
_entity.id
_entity.type
_entity.pdbx_description
1 polymer ?
#
loop_
_entity_poly.entity_id
_entity_poly.type
_entity_poly.pdbx_seq_one_letter_code
_entity_poly.pdbx_strand_id
1 'polypeptide(L)'
;MSRKSHRWRSCLLCIVYLPYNLSALPVPCDSDSTRENAFARWKRSSSLSFSRDSHAAARFGSRIYMVGGSSAAYHTKQLEKTTLRSDVWFTEDGAVWTEILEEAPFRRRYGHSLTAFYDAHDTRTWLVLIGGFTPAPSNDIWMTLDGEELWVQPNEKAPWSGRGWHCSVEYNGRLWVIGGSPVTNEVWSTDSLVNGKWIQQKQVPWKPRVAHACAAHRQINASDQNVASQYLFVVGGWDGTALDDVWRMDTSESWVQLQGTSAWSPRAWHSIVSFESQTPSDILYGPRLWLIGGSITGDGINQMHTYTDIWFTRDGQNWTAASSDVSGMSTAEWSIVTRDNQQVCVGKWGHSVIPFWRSVKKSYRCNSTCRTIDNTTSLSGQIIPICDGQGQPEQPYDATVERQNSISKVTLYPDGCDICPGTEVYDRFVSTDVVPALLLIAGSAGSEKTNDVFISSDALLCEQNGVICSNEGVCVHGGSCLCNRDRSGPFCEAFDTLEARSTANCFSGTATLRLENGSDILMRDIAFGHRVLALNEQGDIVYSSVYLLPHTNWMQSKTRFLRVFFEGLTYLELTSDHLIYVAEKDPSTRVRQVPASELRIGTQLITSNQLKLVVISKIEIIDSLGAFTAYTMTGTFFVNGILCSNYGDHYSLSNDSTLLKRDWIPTQFYRMHRMLYIILPTSVSAPILSTLQDFLERAVLSWCRPLWLSVRHSLLARDSTDRLH
;
A
#
# COMPACT_ATOMS: atom_id res chain seq x y z
N MET A 1 -4.73 10.74 -71.52
CA MET A 1 -3.49 10.07 -71.06
C MET A 1 -2.77 10.99 -70.06
N SER A 2 -2.38 10.43 -68.90
CA SER A 2 -1.42 10.92 -67.87
C SER A 2 -1.73 12.25 -67.14
N ARG A 3 -2.22 12.32 -65.87
CA ARG A 3 -1.70 11.98 -64.52
C ARG A 3 -0.65 12.94 -63.88
N LYS A 4 -1.12 13.63 -62.82
CA LYS A 4 -0.52 13.97 -61.48
C LYS A 4 0.73 14.88 -61.45
N SER A 5 0.97 15.78 -60.48
CA SER A 5 0.64 15.79 -59.03
C SER A 5 0.67 17.21 -58.41
N HIS A 6 0.11 17.31 -57.19
CA HIS A 6 -0.30 18.51 -56.46
C HIS A 6 0.79 19.25 -55.68
N ARG A 7 0.62 20.58 -55.59
CA ARG A 7 1.26 21.53 -54.66
C ARG A 7 0.62 21.48 -53.27
N TRP A 8 1.44 21.53 -52.22
CA TRP A 8 1.03 21.85 -50.85
C TRP A 8 1.15 23.35 -50.60
N ARG A 9 0.12 23.98 -50.01
CA ARG A 9 0.15 25.32 -49.40
C ARG A 9 -0.46 25.24 -48.00
N SER A 10 0.32 25.72 -47.05
CA SER A 10 0.04 26.32 -45.75
C SER A 10 -1.40 26.31 -45.22
N CYS A 11 -1.61 25.59 -44.10
CA CYS A 11 -2.68 25.87 -43.15
C CYS A 11 -2.07 26.28 -41.80
N LEU A 12 -2.62 27.36 -41.25
CA LEU A 12 -2.32 27.93 -39.93
C LEU A 12 -2.49 26.86 -38.83
N LEU A 13 -1.46 26.67 -38.01
CA LEU A 13 -1.60 26.05 -36.69
C LEU A 13 -1.79 27.16 -35.64
N CYS A 14 -3.00 27.23 -35.07
CA CYS A 14 -3.23 27.89 -33.80
C CYS A 14 -2.46 27.12 -32.71
N ILE A 15 -1.42 27.73 -32.15
CA ILE A 15 -0.80 27.26 -30.92
C ILE A 15 -1.70 27.73 -29.78
N VAL A 16 -2.58 26.84 -29.32
CA VAL A 16 -3.25 27.00 -28.03
C VAL A 16 -2.20 26.69 -26.97
N TYR A 17 -1.75 27.73 -26.26
CA TYR A 17 -1.01 27.59 -25.01
C TYR A 17 -1.94 26.93 -23.98
N LEU A 18 -1.80 25.61 -23.79
CA LEU A 18 -2.29 24.94 -22.58
C LEU A 18 -1.26 25.17 -21.46
N PRO A 19 -1.65 25.77 -20.32
CA PRO A 19 -0.78 25.76 -19.16
C PRO A 19 -0.70 24.31 -18.66
N TYR A 20 0.47 23.70 -18.75
CA TYR A 20 0.77 22.46 -18.02
C TYR A 20 0.85 22.78 -16.53
N ASN A 21 -0.32 22.96 -15.90
CA ASN A 21 -0.47 22.65 -14.48
C ASN A 21 -0.55 21.13 -14.38
N LEU A 22 0.56 20.46 -14.07
CA LEU A 22 0.53 19.11 -13.53
C LEU A 22 -0.09 19.18 -12.12
N SER A 23 -1.41 19.32 -12.05
CA SER A 23 -2.16 18.79 -10.93
C SER A 23 -2.03 17.28 -10.99
N ALA A 24 -1.44 16.66 -9.96
CA ALA A 24 -1.42 15.21 -9.79
C ALA A 24 -2.84 14.68 -10.00
N LEU A 25 -3.07 14.01 -11.14
CA LEU A 25 -4.28 13.23 -11.34
C LEU A 25 -4.20 12.07 -10.34
N PRO A 26 -5.26 11.80 -9.55
CA PRO A 26 -5.31 10.58 -8.76
C PRO A 26 -5.16 9.41 -9.73
N VAL A 27 -4.23 8.52 -9.41
CA VAL A 27 -3.94 7.36 -10.25
C VAL A 27 -5.02 6.32 -9.94
N PRO A 28 -5.82 5.89 -10.94
CA PRO A 28 -6.76 4.81 -10.75
C PRO A 28 -6.03 3.55 -10.28
N CYS A 29 -6.62 2.70 -9.43
CA CYS A 29 -6.00 1.46 -8.93
C CYS A 29 -5.41 0.55 -10.04
N ASP A 30 -5.81 0.77 -11.30
CA ASP A 30 -5.46 -0.02 -12.48
C ASP A 30 -4.15 0.45 -13.16
N SER A 31 -3.29 1.23 -12.50
CA SER A 31 -2.00 1.62 -13.07
C SER A 31 -0.95 0.52 -12.95
N ASP A 32 -0.29 0.21 -14.06
CA ASP A 32 0.84 -0.72 -14.11
C ASP A 32 2.03 -0.24 -13.26
N SER A 33 2.73 -1.20 -12.63
CA SER A 33 3.99 -1.12 -11.87
C SER A 33 5.02 -0.16 -12.48
N THR A 34 5.08 -0.04 -13.80
CA THR A 34 5.98 0.87 -14.52
C THR A 34 5.73 2.36 -14.28
N ARG A 35 4.51 2.75 -13.84
CA ARG A 35 4.18 4.14 -13.48
C ARG A 35 4.58 4.53 -12.06
N GLU A 36 4.88 3.57 -11.19
CA GLU A 36 5.17 3.84 -9.78
C GLU A 36 6.54 4.46 -9.53
N ASN A 37 7.55 4.04 -10.30
CA ASN A 37 8.89 4.62 -10.25
C ASN A 37 8.93 6.09 -10.75
N ALA A 38 7.82 6.58 -11.32
CA ALA A 38 7.67 7.97 -11.75
C ALA A 38 6.97 8.86 -10.70
N PHE A 39 6.56 8.33 -9.53
CA PHE A 39 5.92 9.16 -8.50
C PHE A 39 6.92 10.09 -7.82
N ALA A 40 6.61 11.38 -7.85
CA ALA A 40 7.32 12.39 -7.08
C ALA A 40 7.14 12.13 -5.57
N ARG A 41 8.22 11.68 -4.91
CA ARG A 41 8.25 11.44 -3.45
C ARG A 41 8.30 12.73 -2.64
N TRP A 42 8.75 13.78 -3.29
CA TRP A 42 8.79 15.13 -2.78
C TRP A 42 8.02 16.01 -3.73
N LYS A 43 7.20 16.90 -3.19
CA LYS A 43 6.54 17.94 -3.96
C LYS A 43 7.08 19.27 -3.49
N ARG A 44 7.40 20.14 -4.45
CA ARG A 44 7.70 21.54 -4.14
C ARG A 44 6.52 22.17 -3.43
N SER A 45 6.79 22.72 -2.25
CA SER A 45 5.75 23.30 -1.41
C SER A 45 5.61 24.80 -1.62
N SER A 46 6.73 25.49 -1.76
CA SER A 46 6.76 26.93 -1.95
C SER A 46 7.57 27.31 -3.20
N SER A 47 7.20 28.44 -3.82
CA SER A 47 8.05 29.11 -4.81
C SER A 47 9.09 30.02 -4.16
N LEU A 48 9.05 30.17 -2.83
CA LEU A 48 10.06 30.90 -2.08
C LEU A 48 11.39 30.14 -2.15
N SER A 49 12.46 30.88 -2.35
CA SER A 49 13.84 30.39 -2.28
C SER A 49 14.55 31.19 -1.21
N PHE A 50 14.82 30.56 -0.08
CA PHE A 50 15.61 31.16 0.99
C PHE A 50 17.09 31.27 0.61
N SER A 51 17.58 30.36 -0.24
CA SER A 51 18.95 30.32 -0.75
C SER A 51 19.98 30.46 0.37
N ARG A 52 19.81 29.62 1.40
CA ARG A 52 20.67 29.58 2.58
C ARG A 52 21.05 28.16 2.95
N ASP A 53 22.22 27.99 3.53
CA ASP A 53 22.71 26.73 4.08
C ASP A 53 22.88 26.83 5.60
N SER A 54 22.97 25.69 6.27
CA SER A 54 23.37 25.64 7.68
C SER A 54 22.41 26.41 8.62
N HIS A 55 21.15 26.54 8.20
CA HIS A 55 20.06 27.07 8.99
C HIS A 55 19.57 26.00 9.96
N ALA A 56 18.90 26.40 11.04
CA ALA A 56 18.24 25.46 11.93
C ALA A 56 16.73 25.57 11.77
N ALA A 57 16.03 24.43 11.81
CA ALA A 57 14.59 24.41 11.82
C ALA A 57 14.05 23.47 12.90
N ALA A 58 12.89 23.80 13.44
CA ALA A 58 12.22 23.00 14.45
C ALA A 58 10.71 23.19 14.36
N ARG A 59 9.97 22.13 14.68
CA ARG A 59 8.55 22.25 14.95
C ARG A 59 8.33 22.79 16.35
N PHE A 60 7.48 23.78 16.48
CA PHE A 60 7.07 24.36 17.76
C PHE A 60 5.56 24.62 17.73
N GLY A 61 4.82 23.87 18.54
CA GLY A 61 3.35 23.83 18.47
C GLY A 61 2.85 23.30 17.12
N SER A 62 1.95 24.07 16.49
CA SER A 62 1.42 23.81 15.15
C SER A 62 2.29 24.36 14.02
N ARG A 63 3.35 25.11 14.34
CA ARG A 63 4.19 25.84 13.38
C ARG A 63 5.56 25.19 13.23
N ILE A 64 6.20 25.48 12.11
CA ILE A 64 7.61 25.17 11.86
C ILE A 64 8.35 26.48 11.76
N TYR A 65 9.46 26.59 12.48
CA TYR A 65 10.32 27.75 12.50
C TYR A 65 11.63 27.44 11.77
N MET A 66 12.13 28.42 11.03
CA MET A 66 13.45 28.40 10.41
C MET A 66 14.23 29.62 10.89
N VAL A 67 15.45 29.41 11.36
CA VAL A 67 16.28 30.46 11.95
C VAL A 67 17.67 30.48 11.33
N GLY A 68 18.12 31.69 11.00
CA GLY A 68 19.50 31.99 10.61
C GLY A 68 20.00 31.23 9.37
N GLY A 69 21.29 30.92 9.37
CA GLY A 69 21.99 30.28 8.26
C GLY A 69 22.95 31.24 7.54
N SER A 70 23.65 30.69 6.55
CA SER A 70 24.56 31.43 5.66
C SER A 70 23.96 31.51 4.25
N SER A 71 24.21 32.60 3.53
CA SER A 71 23.68 32.84 2.20
C SER A 71 24.61 33.72 1.38
N ALA A 72 24.29 33.92 0.10
CA ALA A 72 24.98 34.93 -0.72
C ALA A 72 24.89 36.32 -0.06
N ALA A 73 25.91 37.15 -0.28
CA ALA A 73 26.00 38.46 0.35
C ALA A 73 24.75 39.32 0.06
N TYR A 74 24.16 39.87 1.11
CA TYR A 74 23.00 40.75 1.06
C TYR A 74 23.19 41.96 1.97
N HIS A 75 22.31 42.95 1.86
CA HIS A 75 22.23 44.09 2.77
C HIS A 75 20.98 43.94 3.64
N THR A 76 21.13 44.18 4.93
CA THR A 76 20.02 44.23 5.88
C THR A 76 19.23 45.54 5.72
N LYS A 77 18.06 45.69 6.33
CA LYS A 77 17.31 46.96 6.38
C LYS A 77 18.12 48.09 7.04
N GLN A 78 19.14 47.75 7.84
CA GLN A 78 20.11 48.68 8.41
C GLN A 78 21.32 48.97 7.50
N LEU A 79 21.28 48.48 6.24
CA LEU A 79 22.32 48.65 5.22
C LEU A 79 23.66 47.98 5.56
N GLU A 80 23.66 47.01 6.46
CA GLU A 80 24.86 46.22 6.77
C GLU A 80 25.04 45.10 5.74
N LYS A 81 26.23 45.02 5.13
CA LYS A 81 26.57 43.93 4.20
C LYS A 81 26.99 42.69 4.98
N THR A 82 26.31 41.57 4.77
CA THR A 82 26.56 40.31 5.47
C THR A 82 26.22 39.10 4.58
N THR A 83 26.75 37.92 4.93
CA THR A 83 26.35 36.62 4.39
C THR A 83 25.57 35.78 5.40
N LEU A 84 25.71 36.09 6.69
CA LEU A 84 25.04 35.39 7.79
C LEU A 84 23.67 35.99 8.06
N ARG A 85 22.78 35.20 8.64
CA ARG A 85 21.43 35.64 9.01
C ARG A 85 21.09 35.32 10.47
N SER A 86 20.17 36.08 11.02
CA SER A 86 19.53 35.95 12.35
C SER A 86 18.00 36.05 12.22
N ASP A 87 17.49 36.03 10.98
CA ASP A 87 16.08 36.13 10.70
C ASP A 87 15.32 34.89 11.17
N VAL A 88 14.07 35.11 11.54
CA VAL A 88 13.15 34.09 12.03
C VAL A 88 11.94 34.06 11.11
N TRP A 89 11.72 32.90 10.51
CA TRP A 89 10.60 32.63 9.63
C TRP A 89 9.74 31.51 10.21
N PHE A 90 8.44 31.56 9.96
CA PHE A 90 7.56 30.43 10.28
C PHE A 90 6.63 30.06 9.13
N THR A 91 6.10 28.85 9.22
CA THR A 91 5.03 28.33 8.36
C THR A 91 4.11 27.43 9.16
N GLU A 92 2.83 27.36 8.76
CA GLU A 92 1.83 26.43 9.31
C GLU A 92 1.57 25.26 8.36
N ASP A 93 1.89 25.39 7.07
CA ASP A 93 1.53 24.45 6.01
C ASP A 93 2.71 24.03 5.11
N GLY A 94 3.89 24.63 5.32
CA GLY A 94 5.08 24.44 4.50
C GLY A 94 5.06 25.22 3.18
N ALA A 95 3.94 25.82 2.78
CA ALA A 95 3.76 26.49 1.49
C ALA A 95 3.87 28.01 1.62
N VAL A 96 3.21 28.57 2.63
CA VAL A 96 3.23 30.00 2.95
C VAL A 96 4.19 30.22 4.11
N TRP A 97 5.15 31.11 3.91
CA TRP A 97 6.17 31.47 4.89
C TRP A 97 6.07 32.95 5.24
N THR A 98 6.16 33.24 6.53
CA THR A 98 6.07 34.59 7.07
C THR A 98 7.35 34.92 7.83
N GLU A 99 7.98 36.04 7.46
CA GLU A 99 9.11 36.62 8.20
C GLU A 99 8.56 37.26 9.47
N ILE A 100 9.00 36.81 10.65
CA ILE A 100 8.66 37.40 11.94
C ILE A 100 9.69 38.47 12.29
N LEU A 101 10.96 38.09 12.22
CA LEU A 101 12.09 38.95 12.53
C LEU A 101 13.06 38.92 11.36
N GLU A 102 13.48 40.09 10.89
CA GLU A 102 14.63 40.19 10.01
C GLU A 102 15.94 40.02 10.79
N GLU A 103 15.96 40.56 12.01
CA GLU A 103 17.11 40.55 12.90
C GLU A 103 16.63 40.20 14.31
N ALA A 104 16.89 38.96 14.72
CA ALA A 104 16.66 38.55 16.09
C ALA A 104 17.66 39.19 17.07
N PRO A 105 17.37 39.22 18.38
CA PRO A 105 18.28 39.82 19.39
C PRO A 105 19.61 39.08 19.55
N PHE A 106 19.75 37.90 18.93
CA PHE A 106 20.99 37.14 18.87
C PHE A 106 21.78 37.42 17.58
N ARG A 107 23.11 37.30 17.68
CA ARG A 107 24.00 37.49 16.52
C ARG A 107 23.67 36.54 15.35
N ARG A 108 23.80 37.06 14.13
CA ARG A 108 23.70 36.30 12.86
C ARG A 108 24.65 35.10 12.87
N ARG A 109 24.16 33.92 12.53
CA ARG A 109 24.87 32.66 12.77
C ARG A 109 24.46 31.53 11.84
N TYR A 110 25.32 30.52 11.76
CA TYR A 110 25.09 29.28 11.01
C TYR A 110 25.64 28.07 11.78
N GLY A 111 25.17 26.86 11.44
CA GLY A 111 25.56 25.63 12.13
C GLY A 111 25.17 25.61 13.61
N HIS A 112 24.14 26.35 13.99
CA HIS A 112 23.51 26.30 15.30
C HIS A 112 22.44 25.21 15.30
N SER A 113 21.93 24.87 16.48
CA SER A 113 20.78 23.98 16.62
C SER A 113 19.54 24.74 17.07
N LEU A 114 18.37 24.20 16.73
CA LEU A 114 17.05 24.72 17.13
C LEU A 114 16.20 23.51 17.55
N THR A 115 15.60 23.55 18.74
CA THR A 115 14.85 22.41 19.28
C THR A 115 13.72 22.88 20.18
N ALA A 116 12.57 22.21 20.10
CA ALA A 116 11.50 22.39 21.08
C ALA A 116 11.81 21.55 22.33
N PHE A 117 11.78 22.18 23.50
CA PHE A 117 12.05 21.54 24.78
C PHE A 117 10.89 21.78 25.74
N TYR A 118 10.26 20.71 26.22
CA TYR A 118 9.27 20.80 27.29
C TYR A 118 9.99 20.81 28.64
N ASP A 119 9.91 21.95 29.33
CA ASP A 119 10.47 22.11 30.67
C ASP A 119 9.39 21.73 31.69
N ALA A 120 9.60 20.61 32.38
CA ALA A 120 8.64 20.10 33.36
C ALA A 120 8.51 20.98 34.61
N HIS A 121 9.49 21.85 34.88
CA HIS A 121 9.50 22.71 36.07
C HIS A 121 8.57 23.92 35.92
N ASP A 122 8.46 24.48 34.72
CA ASP A 122 7.53 25.57 34.42
C ASP A 122 6.31 25.14 33.60
N THR A 123 6.25 23.85 33.21
CA THR A 123 5.18 23.21 32.44
C THR A 123 4.97 23.83 31.06
N ARG A 124 6.03 24.38 30.46
CA ARG A 124 5.97 25.05 29.15
C ARG A 124 6.92 24.40 28.15
N THR A 125 6.56 24.50 26.87
CA THR A 125 7.48 24.19 25.78
C THR A 125 8.17 25.46 25.34
N TRP A 126 9.48 25.41 25.25
CA TRP A 126 10.34 26.47 24.76
C TRP A 126 10.90 26.10 23.40
N LEU A 127 10.95 27.06 22.47
CA LEU A 127 11.80 26.95 21.30
C LEU A 127 13.20 27.45 21.67
N VAL A 128 14.20 26.60 21.54
CA VAL A 128 15.55 26.83 22.07
C VAL A 128 16.57 26.81 20.94
N LEU A 129 17.34 27.89 20.81
CA LEU A 129 18.49 28.02 19.93
C LEU A 129 19.78 27.87 20.73
N ILE A 130 20.72 27.06 20.24
CA ILE A 130 21.99 26.80 20.94
C ILE A 130 23.17 26.98 19.98
N GLY A 131 24.15 27.76 20.41
CA GLY A 131 25.47 27.87 19.78
C GLY A 131 25.45 28.34 18.32
N GLY A 132 26.36 27.80 17.51
CA GLY A 132 26.60 28.19 16.12
C GLY A 132 27.80 29.12 15.93
N PHE A 133 28.10 29.46 14.68
CA PHE A 133 29.27 30.26 14.30
C PHE A 133 28.92 31.73 14.00
N THR A 134 29.59 32.65 14.69
CA THR A 134 29.48 34.12 14.50
C THR A 134 30.82 34.82 14.84
N PRO A 135 31.65 35.19 13.85
CA PRO A 135 32.50 34.26 13.08
C PRO A 135 33.25 33.21 13.94
N ALA A 136 33.41 33.43 15.24
CA ALA A 136 33.86 32.43 16.21
C ALA A 136 32.66 31.58 16.71
N PRO A 137 32.90 30.36 17.21
CA PRO A 137 31.82 29.54 17.75
C PRO A 137 31.27 30.13 19.06
N SER A 138 29.94 30.11 19.20
CA SER A 138 29.22 30.67 20.35
C SER A 138 28.71 29.56 21.29
N ASN A 139 28.58 29.87 22.59
CA ASN A 139 27.96 29.00 23.60
C ASN A 139 26.68 29.62 24.20
N ASP A 140 26.19 30.73 23.64
CA ASP A 140 24.94 31.33 24.09
C ASP A 140 23.74 30.44 23.74
N ILE A 141 22.73 30.55 24.60
CA ILE A 141 21.44 29.88 24.47
C ILE A 141 20.39 30.97 24.44
N TRP A 142 19.42 30.83 23.52
CA TRP A 142 18.28 31.72 23.42
C TRP A 142 17.00 30.88 23.41
N MET A 143 15.98 31.33 24.12
CA MET A 143 14.71 30.63 24.25
C MET A 143 13.53 31.57 24.11
N THR A 144 12.43 31.06 23.60
CA THR A 144 11.16 31.79 23.45
C THR A 144 9.95 30.87 23.69
N LEU A 145 8.86 31.45 24.20
CA LEU A 145 7.55 30.78 24.37
C LEU A 145 6.62 30.96 23.17
N ASP A 146 6.86 31.95 22.33
CA ASP A 146 6.01 32.30 21.19
C ASP A 146 6.67 31.99 19.84
N GLY A 147 8.00 31.89 19.80
CA GLY A 147 8.74 31.76 18.54
C GLY A 147 8.81 33.07 17.75
N GLU A 148 8.33 34.16 18.30
CA GLU A 148 8.13 35.46 17.63
C GLU A 148 9.19 36.46 18.10
N GLU A 149 8.79 37.59 18.69
CA GLU A 149 9.71 38.71 18.99
C GLU A 149 10.50 38.52 20.29
N LEU A 150 9.93 37.85 21.29
CA LEU A 150 10.51 37.79 22.63
C LEU A 150 11.45 36.59 22.81
N TRP A 151 12.70 36.76 22.41
CA TRP A 151 13.78 35.82 22.70
C TRP A 151 14.58 36.28 23.92
N VAL A 152 14.75 35.39 24.90
CA VAL A 152 15.47 35.65 26.13
C VAL A 152 16.61 34.65 26.32
N GLN A 153 17.63 35.04 27.07
CA GLN A 153 18.67 34.09 27.50
C GLN A 153 18.23 33.41 28.80
N PRO A 154 18.48 32.11 28.97
CA PRO A 154 18.24 31.42 30.23
C PRO A 154 19.12 31.99 31.34
N ASN A 155 18.65 31.85 32.60
CA ASN A 155 19.46 32.20 33.77
C ASN A 155 20.68 31.29 33.91
N GLU A 156 20.51 30.02 33.58
CA GLU A 156 21.57 29.01 33.64
C GLU A 156 22.53 29.20 32.45
N LYS A 157 23.81 29.42 32.76
CA LYS A 157 24.84 29.64 31.74
C LYS A 157 25.40 28.31 31.24
N ALA A 158 25.65 28.23 29.93
CA ALA A 158 26.31 27.08 29.33
C ALA A 158 27.74 26.89 29.92
N PRO A 159 28.05 25.74 30.54
CA PRO A 159 29.37 25.46 31.12
C PRO A 159 30.43 25.08 30.06
N TRP A 160 30.04 24.92 28.80
CA TRP A 160 30.94 24.53 27.72
C TRP A 160 31.46 25.72 26.91
N SER A 161 32.57 25.47 26.19
CA SER A 161 33.10 26.39 25.18
C SER A 161 32.20 26.47 23.95
N GLY A 162 32.24 27.62 23.27
CA GLY A 162 31.44 27.86 22.07
C GLY A 162 31.57 26.76 21.03
N ARG A 163 30.44 26.37 20.42
CA ARG A 163 30.38 25.31 19.42
C ARG A 163 29.30 25.49 18.36
N GLY A 164 29.56 24.97 17.15
CA GLY A 164 28.56 24.78 16.10
C GLY A 164 28.64 23.37 15.52
N TRP A 165 27.74 22.99 14.62
CA TRP A 165 27.63 21.63 14.07
C TRP A 165 27.53 20.53 15.14
N HIS A 166 27.00 20.89 16.30
CA HIS A 166 26.60 19.97 17.36
C HIS A 166 25.15 19.53 17.11
N CYS A 167 24.69 18.53 17.85
CA CYS A 167 23.30 18.17 17.87
C CYS A 167 22.63 18.55 19.20
N SER A 168 21.39 19.03 19.14
CA SER A 168 20.54 19.21 20.32
C SER A 168 19.24 18.44 20.15
N VAL A 169 18.74 17.84 21.22
CA VAL A 169 17.52 17.03 21.19
C VAL A 169 16.88 16.96 22.57
N GLU A 170 15.55 16.99 22.62
CA GLU A 170 14.82 16.61 23.84
C GLU A 170 14.72 15.09 23.89
N TYR A 171 15.12 14.53 25.03
CA TYR A 171 15.02 13.09 25.28
C TYR A 171 14.90 12.82 26.76
N ASN A 172 13.90 12.01 27.12
CA ASN A 172 13.63 11.58 28.48
C ASN A 172 13.45 12.77 29.45
N GLY A 173 12.76 13.84 29.00
CA GLY A 173 12.48 15.03 29.83
C GLY A 173 13.68 15.94 30.03
N ARG A 174 14.76 15.76 29.25
CA ARG A 174 15.98 16.56 29.34
C ARG A 174 16.37 17.09 27.97
N LEU A 175 16.94 18.28 27.94
CA LEU A 175 17.56 18.85 26.76
C LEU A 175 19.02 18.40 26.72
N TRP A 176 19.41 17.75 25.62
CA TRP A 176 20.76 17.24 25.40
C TRP A 176 21.51 18.08 24.38
N VAL A 177 22.81 18.28 24.59
CA VAL A 177 23.76 18.93 23.66
C VAL A 177 24.95 17.99 23.46
N ILE A 178 25.18 17.59 22.22
CA ILE A 178 26.04 16.46 21.86
C ILE A 178 27.09 16.89 20.83
N GLY A 179 28.36 16.70 21.19
CA GLY A 179 29.51 16.90 20.30
C GLY A 179 29.60 18.31 19.70
N GLY A 180 30.09 18.39 18.47
CA GLY A 180 30.19 19.63 17.69
C GLY A 180 31.62 20.10 17.46
N SER A 181 31.74 21.26 16.81
CA SER A 181 32.99 21.92 16.46
C SER A 181 33.21 23.16 17.36
N PRO A 182 34.34 23.29 18.09
CA PRO A 182 35.56 22.47 18.02
C PRO A 182 35.34 20.99 18.34
N VAL A 183 35.97 20.10 17.55
CA VAL A 183 35.69 18.66 17.53
C VAL A 183 35.74 18.07 18.94
N THR A 184 34.59 17.60 19.43
CA THR A 184 34.44 17.10 20.81
C THR A 184 33.44 15.94 20.88
N ASN A 185 33.55 15.12 21.94
CA ASN A 185 32.57 14.10 22.31
C ASN A 185 31.83 14.43 23.61
N GLU A 186 31.87 15.68 24.03
CA GLU A 186 31.11 16.11 25.19
C GLU A 186 29.62 15.93 24.99
N VAL A 187 28.97 15.40 26.04
CA VAL A 187 27.52 15.30 26.15
C VAL A 187 27.09 16.03 27.40
N TRP A 188 26.21 17.01 27.22
CA TRP A 188 25.66 17.82 28.30
C TRP A 188 24.15 17.69 28.31
N SER A 189 23.55 17.68 29.50
CA SER A 189 22.09 17.68 29.62
C SER A 189 21.60 18.51 30.79
N THR A 190 20.40 19.05 30.64
CA THR A 190 19.68 19.75 31.69
C THR A 190 18.20 19.38 31.67
N ASP A 191 17.59 19.38 32.84
CA ASP A 191 16.16 19.13 33.06
C ASP A 191 15.33 20.43 33.08
N SER A 192 15.98 21.60 33.09
CA SER A 192 15.32 22.90 32.99
C SER A 192 16.28 23.99 32.53
N LEU A 193 15.80 24.89 31.67
CA LEU A 193 16.55 26.08 31.25
C LEU A 193 16.35 27.29 32.19
N VAL A 194 15.31 27.23 33.03
CA VAL A 194 14.96 28.33 33.94
C VAL A 194 15.65 28.16 35.29
N ASN A 195 15.58 26.96 35.88
CA ASN A 195 16.08 26.65 37.22
C ASN A 195 16.94 25.38 37.30
N GLY A 196 17.24 24.76 36.16
CA GLY A 196 18.03 23.53 36.11
C GLY A 196 19.54 23.79 36.17
N LYS A 197 20.31 22.71 36.10
CA LYS A 197 21.77 22.75 35.97
C LYS A 197 22.22 21.91 34.79
N TRP A 198 23.30 22.32 34.15
CA TRP A 198 23.95 21.49 33.14
C TRP A 198 24.82 20.41 33.79
N ILE A 199 24.57 19.17 33.39
CA ILE A 199 25.29 17.98 33.85
C ILE A 199 26.05 17.40 32.66
N GLN A 200 27.37 17.25 32.80
CA GLN A 200 28.20 16.57 31.80
C GLN A 200 28.16 15.06 32.03
N GLN A 201 27.88 14.31 30.97
CA GLN A 201 28.09 12.86 31.00
C GLN A 201 29.58 12.55 30.87
N LYS A 202 30.10 11.71 31.77
CA LYS A 202 31.52 11.31 31.77
C LYS A 202 31.68 10.00 31.00
N GLN A 203 32.88 9.79 30.45
CA GLN A 203 33.27 8.53 29.79
C GLN A 203 32.37 8.12 28.61
N VAL A 204 31.94 9.09 27.82
CA VAL A 204 31.22 8.85 26.57
C VAL A 204 32.07 7.98 25.64
N PRO A 205 31.57 6.82 25.16
CA PRO A 205 32.41 5.78 24.53
C PRO A 205 32.78 6.08 23.07
N TRP A 206 32.05 6.98 22.41
CA TRP A 206 32.29 7.32 21.01
C TRP A 206 33.27 8.48 20.85
N LYS A 207 33.97 8.49 19.71
CA LYS A 207 35.01 9.46 19.38
C LYS A 207 34.45 10.87 19.14
N PRO A 208 35.24 11.93 19.43
CA PRO A 208 34.91 13.31 19.10
C PRO A 208 34.46 13.48 17.64
N ARG A 209 33.34 14.18 17.42
CA ARG A 209 32.74 14.31 16.08
C ARG A 209 31.93 15.59 15.91
N VAL A 210 31.79 16.02 14.66
CA VAL A 210 31.01 17.20 14.25
C VAL A 210 30.05 16.83 13.13
N ALA A 211 29.01 17.64 12.93
CA ALA A 211 28.05 17.48 11.84
C ALA A 211 27.45 16.07 11.75
N HIS A 212 27.37 15.39 12.89
CA HIS A 212 26.58 14.18 13.10
C HIS A 212 25.12 14.57 13.30
N ALA A 213 24.22 13.61 13.14
CA ALA A 213 22.81 13.81 13.40
C ALA A 213 22.39 13.04 14.66
N CYS A 214 21.44 13.59 15.41
CA CYS A 214 20.85 12.93 16.56
C CYS A 214 19.32 13.09 16.55
N ALA A 215 18.63 12.08 17.10
CA ALA A 215 17.18 12.10 17.24
C ALA A 215 16.75 11.18 18.38
N ALA A 216 15.71 11.60 19.11
CA ALA A 216 14.95 10.72 19.97
C ALA A 216 14.04 9.83 19.09
N HIS A 217 13.99 8.54 19.39
CA HIS A 217 13.26 7.57 18.60
C HIS A 217 12.59 6.53 19.50
N ARG A 218 11.31 6.26 19.20
CA ARG A 218 10.50 5.27 19.91
C ARG A 218 10.57 3.94 19.15
N GLN A 219 10.93 2.87 19.85
CA GLN A 219 10.94 1.52 19.30
C GLN A 219 9.85 0.69 19.98
N ILE A 220 9.08 -0.04 19.19
CA ILE A 220 8.11 -1.03 19.69
C ILE A 220 8.82 -2.38 19.76
N ASN A 221 8.76 -3.05 20.92
CA ASN A 221 9.35 -4.37 21.07
C ASN A 221 8.57 -5.41 20.25
N ALA A 222 9.27 -6.14 19.38
CA ALA A 222 8.66 -7.16 18.52
C ALA A 222 8.00 -8.31 19.31
N SER A 223 8.44 -8.57 20.54
CA SER A 223 7.89 -9.61 21.42
C SER A 223 6.69 -9.17 22.27
N ASP A 224 6.54 -7.86 22.49
CA ASP A 224 5.45 -7.28 23.28
C ASP A 224 5.13 -5.90 22.71
N GLN A 225 4.25 -5.88 21.71
CA GLN A 225 3.89 -4.69 20.91
C GLN A 225 3.31 -3.53 21.75
N ASN A 226 3.06 -3.75 23.04
CA ASN A 226 2.55 -2.75 23.98
C ASN A 226 3.65 -2.02 24.78
N VAL A 227 4.90 -2.49 24.75
CA VAL A 227 6.03 -1.83 25.45
C VAL A 227 6.87 -1.06 24.43
N ALA A 228 6.68 0.25 24.41
CA ALA A 228 7.50 1.15 23.63
C ALA A 228 8.67 1.67 24.47
N SER A 229 9.89 1.44 24.00
CA SER A 229 11.10 2.04 24.59
C SER A 229 11.49 3.29 23.82
N GLN A 230 11.98 4.31 24.51
CA GLN A 230 12.57 5.48 23.87
C GLN A 230 14.09 5.37 23.93
N TYR A 231 14.74 5.84 22.86
CA TYR A 231 16.19 5.88 22.76
C TYR A 231 16.65 7.16 22.09
N LEU A 232 17.86 7.60 22.40
CA LEU A 232 18.54 8.69 21.70
C LEU A 232 19.59 8.10 20.75
N PHE A 233 19.56 8.52 19.49
CA PHE A 233 20.50 8.07 18.47
C PHE A 233 21.56 9.13 18.18
N VAL A 234 22.79 8.70 17.90
CA VAL A 234 23.86 9.50 17.29
C VAL A 234 24.38 8.74 16.08
N VAL A 235 24.31 9.39 14.92
CA VAL A 235 24.56 8.73 13.62
C VAL A 235 25.61 9.51 12.83
N GLY A 236 26.64 8.79 12.37
CA GLY A 236 27.69 9.31 11.49
C GLY A 236 28.40 10.55 12.05
N GLY A 237 28.75 11.47 11.14
CA GLY A 237 29.48 12.71 11.45
C GLY A 237 30.90 12.70 10.89
N TRP A 238 31.71 13.64 11.38
CA TRP A 238 33.08 13.84 10.91
C TRP A 238 34.06 14.05 12.07
N ASP A 239 35.18 13.33 12.05
CA ASP A 239 36.25 13.38 13.07
C ASP A 239 37.64 13.68 12.48
N GLY A 240 37.68 14.12 11.22
CA GLY A 240 38.84 14.06 10.34
C GLY A 240 38.54 13.21 9.11
N THR A 241 37.72 12.17 9.31
CA THR A 241 37.10 11.35 8.26
C THR A 241 35.58 11.31 8.45
N ALA A 242 34.83 11.03 7.38
CA ALA A 242 33.39 10.81 7.52
C ALA A 242 33.12 9.45 8.18
N LEU A 243 32.09 9.40 9.02
CA LEU A 243 31.72 8.24 9.84
C LEU A 243 30.41 7.62 9.35
N ASP A 244 30.24 6.33 9.61
CA ASP A 244 29.05 5.53 9.34
C ASP A 244 28.62 4.67 10.52
N ASP A 245 29.06 5.01 11.73
CA ASP A 245 28.68 4.30 12.94
C ASP A 245 27.35 4.81 13.51
N VAL A 246 26.65 3.91 14.20
CA VAL A 246 25.37 4.17 14.85
C VAL A 246 25.48 3.87 16.33
N TRP A 247 25.25 4.89 17.15
CA TRP A 247 25.22 4.80 18.61
C TRP A 247 23.82 5.06 19.13
N ARG A 248 23.46 4.34 20.19
CA ARG A 248 22.18 4.46 20.86
C ARG A 248 22.38 4.62 22.36
N MET A 249 21.69 5.57 22.97
CA MET A 249 21.60 5.75 24.41
C MET A 249 20.20 5.33 24.89
N ASP A 250 20.15 4.54 25.96
CA ASP A 250 18.90 4.16 26.63
C ASP A 250 18.48 5.17 27.72
N THR A 251 17.37 4.91 28.41
CA THR A 251 16.86 5.79 29.47
C THR A 251 17.70 5.74 30.75
N SER A 252 18.61 4.77 30.86
CA SER A 252 19.61 4.71 31.93
C SER A 252 20.87 5.51 31.61
N GLU A 253 20.85 6.27 30.51
CA GLU A 253 21.97 7.07 30.00
C GLU A 253 23.19 6.21 29.64
N SER A 254 22.97 4.95 29.25
CA SER A 254 24.02 4.03 28.81
C SER A 254 24.11 4.00 27.29
N TRP A 255 25.32 4.18 26.76
CA TRP A 255 25.59 4.17 25.32
C TRP A 255 26.02 2.78 24.84
N VAL A 256 25.42 2.34 23.73
CA VAL A 256 25.78 1.11 23.02
C VAL A 256 26.02 1.43 21.56
N GLN A 257 27.11 0.89 21.00
CA GLN A 257 27.33 0.89 19.56
C GLN A 257 26.47 -0.19 18.92
N LEU A 258 25.53 0.21 18.07
CA LEU A 258 24.71 -0.72 17.31
C LEU A 258 25.44 -1.18 16.05
N GLN A 259 26.12 -0.25 15.38
CA GLN A 259 26.87 -0.52 14.16
C GLN A 259 28.20 0.22 14.18
N GLY A 260 29.29 -0.50 13.88
CA GLY A 260 30.59 0.09 13.60
C GLY A 260 30.77 0.56 12.16
N THR A 261 29.97 0.00 11.26
CA THR A 261 29.89 0.32 9.83
C THR A 261 28.46 0.02 9.40
N SER A 262 27.83 0.93 8.68
CA SER A 262 26.44 0.82 8.25
C SER A 262 26.31 0.45 6.77
N ALA A 263 25.09 0.16 6.31
CA ALA A 263 24.82 -0.14 4.90
C ALA A 263 24.95 1.09 3.98
N TRP A 264 24.81 2.29 4.54
CA TRP A 264 24.94 3.56 3.85
C TRP A 264 26.37 4.11 3.95
N SER A 265 26.80 4.87 2.94
CA SER A 265 28.17 5.40 2.89
C SER A 265 28.47 6.43 4.01
N PRO A 266 29.72 6.47 4.52
CA PRO A 266 30.13 7.43 5.54
C PRO A 266 29.81 8.88 5.19
N ARG A 267 29.22 9.62 6.15
CA ARG A 267 28.68 10.96 5.88
C ARG A 267 28.56 11.86 7.11
N ALA A 268 28.56 13.16 6.82
CA ALA A 268 28.27 14.25 7.75
C ALA A 268 27.28 15.24 7.11
N TRP A 269 26.80 16.20 7.89
CA TRP A 269 25.80 17.21 7.48
C TRP A 269 24.51 16.61 6.92
N HIS A 270 24.16 15.41 7.36
CA HIS A 270 22.90 14.75 7.07
C HIS A 270 21.87 15.06 8.16
N SER A 271 20.61 14.73 7.91
CA SER A 271 19.55 14.82 8.91
C SER A 271 19.04 13.42 9.24
N ILE A 272 18.76 13.18 10.52
CA ILE A 272 17.96 12.04 10.95
C ILE A 272 16.68 12.52 11.63
N VAL A 273 15.57 11.85 11.35
CA VAL A 273 14.25 12.19 11.92
C VAL A 273 13.47 10.92 12.27
N SER A 274 12.99 10.84 13.51
CA SER A 274 12.00 9.84 13.90
C SER A 274 10.62 10.30 13.44
N PHE A 275 9.99 9.53 12.57
CA PHE A 275 8.73 9.90 11.94
C PHE A 275 7.70 8.77 12.00
N GLU A 276 6.53 9.09 12.56
CA GLU A 276 5.36 8.22 12.59
C GLU A 276 4.37 8.68 11.51
N SER A 277 4.36 7.97 10.39
CA SER A 277 3.51 8.29 9.25
C SER A 277 2.05 7.87 9.44
N GLN A 278 1.75 7.11 10.50
CA GLN A 278 0.44 6.52 10.79
C GLN A 278 -0.06 5.57 9.69
N THR A 279 0.85 5.06 8.86
CA THR A 279 0.58 3.93 7.98
C THR A 279 0.32 2.67 8.82
N PRO A 280 -0.34 1.63 8.27
CA PRO A 280 -0.56 0.38 8.97
C PRO A 280 0.73 -0.22 9.55
N SER A 281 1.82 -0.20 8.78
CA SER A 281 3.14 -0.66 9.24
C SER A 281 3.68 0.16 10.42
N ASP A 282 3.50 1.49 10.42
CA ASP A 282 3.98 2.31 11.53
C ASP A 282 3.15 2.14 12.81
N ILE A 283 1.85 1.84 12.68
CA ILE A 283 1.00 1.53 13.83
C ILE A 283 1.41 0.20 14.46
N LEU A 284 1.73 -0.81 13.64
CA LEU A 284 2.13 -2.14 14.13
C LEU A 284 3.56 -2.19 14.64
N TYR A 285 4.50 -1.52 13.97
CA TYR A 285 5.95 -1.66 14.22
C TYR A 285 6.61 -0.40 14.78
N GLY A 286 5.86 0.70 14.95
CA GLY A 286 6.34 1.97 15.51
C GLY A 286 6.75 2.99 14.44
N PRO A 287 7.34 4.14 14.82
CA PRO A 287 7.89 5.07 13.86
C PRO A 287 9.11 4.50 13.14
N ARG A 288 9.50 5.16 12.05
CA ARG A 288 10.77 4.90 11.35
C ARG A 288 11.75 6.04 11.64
N LEU A 289 13.02 5.69 11.84
CA LEU A 289 14.14 6.64 11.86
C LEU A 289 14.66 6.79 10.43
N TRP A 290 14.48 7.96 9.85
CA TRP A 290 14.90 8.29 8.49
C TRP A 290 16.24 9.00 8.49
N LEU A 291 17.14 8.59 7.61
CA LEU A 291 18.40 9.28 7.29
C LEU A 291 18.30 9.84 5.88
N ILE A 292 18.51 11.16 5.75
CA ILE A 292 18.30 11.88 4.49
C ILE A 292 19.54 12.69 4.13
N GLY A 293 20.11 12.39 2.97
CA GLY A 293 21.19 13.15 2.34
C GLY A 293 22.49 13.15 3.15
N GLY A 294 23.19 14.27 3.10
CA GLY A 294 24.51 14.45 3.72
C GLY A 294 25.62 14.54 2.71
N SER A 295 26.85 14.39 3.18
CA SER A 295 28.03 14.62 2.35
C SER A 295 29.31 14.06 2.97
N ILE A 296 30.34 13.96 2.15
CA ILE A 296 31.71 13.64 2.53
C ILE A 296 32.65 14.71 1.98
N THR A 297 33.56 15.19 2.82
CA THR A 297 34.66 16.06 2.39
C THR A 297 35.65 15.25 1.57
N GLY A 298 35.95 15.66 0.33
CA GLY A 298 36.97 15.00 -0.49
C GLY A 298 38.39 15.23 0.06
N ASP A 299 39.33 14.38 -0.35
CA ASP A 299 40.74 14.53 0.02
C ASP A 299 41.38 15.73 -0.71
N GLY A 300 42.01 16.64 0.03
CA GLY A 300 42.79 17.75 -0.53
C GLY A 300 41.95 18.93 -1.07
N ILE A 301 42.14 19.28 -2.35
CA ILE A 301 41.47 20.42 -3.03
C ILE A 301 40.15 20.00 -3.72
N ASN A 302 39.73 18.73 -3.53
CA ASN A 302 38.58 18.17 -4.21
C ASN A 302 37.26 18.68 -3.65
N GLN A 303 36.27 18.82 -4.53
CA GLN A 303 34.90 19.21 -4.16
C GLN A 303 34.27 18.17 -3.24
N MET A 304 33.44 18.65 -2.32
CA MET A 304 32.63 17.85 -1.41
C MET A 304 31.62 17.00 -2.20
N HIS A 305 31.57 15.70 -1.93
CA HIS A 305 30.58 14.81 -2.54
C HIS A 305 29.31 14.80 -1.69
N THR A 306 28.17 15.04 -2.33
CA THR A 306 26.88 15.13 -1.66
C THR A 306 26.01 13.93 -1.97
N TYR A 307 25.37 13.40 -0.93
CA TYR A 307 24.47 12.27 -1.02
C TYR A 307 23.03 12.72 -1.24
N THR A 308 22.31 11.95 -2.05
CA THR A 308 20.90 12.17 -2.37
C THR A 308 20.02 10.95 -2.12
N ASP A 309 20.60 9.92 -1.52
CA ASP A 309 19.93 8.74 -1.03
C ASP A 309 19.17 9.02 0.27
N ILE A 310 18.21 8.15 0.54
CA ILE A 310 17.37 8.16 1.73
C ILE A 310 17.38 6.74 2.25
N TRP A 311 17.54 6.61 3.56
CA TRP A 311 17.51 5.35 4.27
C TRP A 311 16.54 5.43 5.44
N PHE A 312 16.01 4.29 5.86
CA PHE A 312 15.23 4.22 7.09
C PHE A 312 15.53 2.95 7.87
N THR A 313 15.26 2.99 9.16
CA THR A 313 15.38 1.86 10.08
C THR A 313 14.32 1.99 11.19
N ARG A 314 14.00 0.88 11.86
CA ARG A 314 13.15 0.87 13.07
C ARG A 314 13.95 0.59 14.34
N ASP A 315 15.12 -0.03 14.20
CA ASP A 315 15.92 -0.53 15.32
C ASP A 315 17.30 0.14 15.42
N GLY A 316 17.76 0.83 14.36
CA GLY A 316 19.10 1.40 14.27
C GLY A 316 20.16 0.43 13.76
N GLN A 317 19.77 -0.80 13.41
CA GLN A 317 20.66 -1.86 12.91
C GLN A 317 20.27 -2.27 11.48
N ASN A 318 18.99 -2.54 11.25
CA ASN A 318 18.50 -2.95 9.95
C ASN A 318 18.11 -1.69 9.16
N TRP A 319 19.02 -1.23 8.31
CA TRP A 319 18.83 -0.07 7.44
C TRP A 319 18.38 -0.50 6.04
N THR A 320 17.25 0.04 5.60
CA THR A 320 16.68 -0.19 4.27
C THR A 320 16.84 1.07 3.42
N ALA A 321 17.38 0.91 2.21
CA ALA A 321 17.48 2.00 1.26
C ALA A 321 16.08 2.36 0.74
N ALA A 322 15.65 3.60 0.95
CA ALA A 322 14.45 4.15 0.33
C ALA A 322 14.71 4.71 -1.07
N SER A 323 15.92 5.16 -1.34
CA SER A 323 16.36 5.58 -2.68
C SER A 323 17.85 5.30 -2.88
N SER A 324 18.34 5.42 -4.12
CA SER A 324 19.75 5.22 -4.46
C SER A 324 20.37 6.44 -5.15
N ASP A 325 21.69 6.55 -5.07
CA ASP A 325 22.48 7.55 -5.82
C ASP A 325 22.87 7.07 -7.24
N VAL A 326 22.76 5.76 -7.52
CA VAL A 326 23.33 5.08 -8.72
C VAL A 326 22.53 5.31 -10.00
N SER A 327 21.22 5.54 -9.90
CA SER A 327 20.34 5.72 -11.04
C SER A 327 20.53 7.08 -11.74
N GLY A 328 21.26 8.04 -11.16
CA GLY A 328 21.20 9.47 -11.52
C GLY A 328 19.83 10.12 -11.26
N MET A 329 18.78 9.29 -11.18
CA MET A 329 17.48 9.56 -10.60
C MET A 329 17.55 9.32 -9.10
N SER A 330 18.12 10.28 -8.37
CA SER A 330 17.67 10.42 -6.99
C SER A 330 16.13 10.56 -7.01
N THR A 331 15.46 10.25 -5.92
CA THR A 331 14.03 10.60 -5.75
C THR A 331 13.84 12.14 -5.62
N ALA A 332 14.69 12.89 -6.32
CA ALA A 332 15.00 14.29 -6.16
C ALA A 332 14.61 15.11 -7.38
N GLU A 333 13.34 15.50 -7.37
CA GLU A 333 13.02 16.88 -7.72
C GLU A 333 13.74 17.91 -6.80
N TRP A 334 14.40 17.48 -5.70
CA TRP A 334 15.07 18.34 -4.72
C TRP A 334 16.51 18.73 -5.06
N SER A 335 17.13 18.02 -6.01
CA SER A 335 18.48 18.27 -6.51
C SER A 335 18.46 18.72 -7.98
N ILE A 336 17.37 18.53 -8.72
CA ILE A 336 17.28 18.92 -10.14
C ILE A 336 17.24 20.45 -10.29
N VAL A 337 18.35 21.03 -10.70
CA VAL A 337 18.44 22.36 -11.30
C VAL A 337 18.42 22.23 -12.81
N THR A 338 17.77 23.17 -13.51
CA THR A 338 17.85 23.24 -14.97
C THR A 338 19.06 24.08 -15.36
N ARG A 339 20.05 23.45 -15.99
CA ARG A 339 21.22 24.12 -16.58
C ARG A 339 21.20 23.89 -18.08
N ASP A 340 21.19 24.95 -18.88
CA ASP A 340 21.26 24.87 -20.35
C ASP A 340 20.22 23.88 -20.97
N ASN A 341 18.98 23.91 -20.46
CA ASN A 341 17.88 22.99 -20.80
C ASN A 341 18.11 21.50 -20.41
N GLN A 342 19.08 21.19 -19.56
CA GLN A 342 19.29 19.86 -18.99
C GLN A 342 18.99 19.85 -17.49
N GLN A 343 18.37 18.77 -17.00
CA GLN A 343 18.13 18.53 -15.57
C GLN A 343 19.41 17.99 -14.93
N VAL A 344 19.90 18.65 -13.87
CA VAL A 344 21.16 18.29 -13.18
C VAL A 344 20.90 18.17 -11.68
N CYS A 345 21.32 17.06 -11.07
CA CYS A 345 21.18 16.80 -9.63
C CYS A 345 22.30 17.47 -8.81
N VAL A 346 21.98 18.39 -7.89
CA VAL A 346 22.88 18.96 -6.87
C VAL A 346 22.49 18.55 -5.45
N GLY A 347 23.39 17.92 -4.70
CA GLY A 347 23.16 17.73 -3.27
C GLY A 347 23.46 19.02 -2.49
N LYS A 348 22.74 19.21 -1.39
CA LYS A 348 22.66 20.46 -0.64
C LYS A 348 23.22 20.27 0.77
N TRP A 349 23.92 21.27 1.32
CA TRP A 349 24.59 21.16 2.62
C TRP A 349 23.75 21.80 3.73
N GLY A 350 23.72 21.17 4.92
CA GLY A 350 23.08 21.75 6.09
C GLY A 350 21.57 21.99 5.90
N HIS A 351 20.87 21.00 5.36
CA HIS A 351 19.40 20.98 5.28
C HIS A 351 18.78 20.57 6.61
N SER A 352 17.51 20.92 6.81
CA SER A 352 16.70 20.47 7.93
C SER A 352 15.53 19.63 7.43
N VAL A 353 15.23 18.53 8.14
CA VAL A 353 14.03 17.71 7.89
C VAL A 353 13.19 17.67 9.15
N ILE A 354 11.93 18.11 9.03
CA ILE A 354 11.04 18.29 10.18
C ILE A 354 9.75 17.50 9.97
N PRO A 355 9.31 16.69 10.95
CA PRO A 355 8.02 16.03 10.88
C PRO A 355 6.89 17.04 11.14
N PHE A 356 5.88 17.05 10.27
CA PHE A 356 4.75 17.97 10.36
C PHE A 356 3.48 17.35 9.77
N TRP A 357 2.43 18.17 9.63
CA TRP A 357 1.13 17.77 9.07
C TRP A 357 0.85 18.57 7.80
N ARG A 358 0.66 17.89 6.67
CA ARG A 358 0.28 18.53 5.41
C ARG A 358 -1.24 18.49 5.23
N SER A 359 -1.79 19.55 4.64
CA SER A 359 -3.20 19.59 4.26
C SER A 359 -3.48 18.73 3.03
N VAL A 360 -4.60 18.01 3.05
CA VAL A 360 -5.12 17.18 1.96
C VAL A 360 -6.61 17.46 1.77
N LYS A 361 -7.12 17.23 0.56
CA LYS A 361 -8.56 17.44 0.28
C LYS A 361 -9.46 16.58 1.17
N LYS A 362 -9.07 15.31 1.35
CA LYS A 362 -9.78 14.34 2.17
C LYS A 362 -8.90 13.11 2.43
N SER A 363 -8.93 12.60 3.66
CA SER A 363 -8.36 11.32 4.08
C SER A 363 -9.23 10.77 5.23
N TYR A 364 -8.98 9.54 5.66
CA TYR A 364 -9.75 8.90 6.73
C TYR A 364 -8.81 8.17 7.69
N ARG A 365 -9.26 8.08 8.94
CA ARG A 365 -8.52 7.43 10.03
C ARG A 365 -9.40 6.40 10.70
N CYS A 366 -8.83 5.28 11.12
CA CYS A 366 -9.55 4.33 11.96
C CYS A 366 -9.97 4.99 13.29
N ASN A 367 -11.17 4.65 13.76
CA ASN A 367 -11.70 5.13 15.03
C ASN A 367 -10.80 4.68 16.20
N SER A 368 -10.83 5.45 17.28
CA SER A 368 -10.16 5.15 18.54
C SER A 368 -10.50 3.78 19.15
N THR A 369 -11.65 3.20 18.80
CA THR A 369 -12.07 1.87 19.26
C THR A 369 -11.47 0.73 18.45
N CYS A 370 -10.96 1.00 17.25
CA CYS A 370 -10.48 -0.02 16.33
C CYS A 370 -9.20 -0.69 16.82
N ARG A 371 -9.13 -2.01 16.65
CA ARG A 371 -8.05 -2.89 17.09
C ARG A 371 -7.83 -4.00 16.08
N THR A 372 -6.63 -4.59 16.10
CA THR A 372 -6.29 -5.77 15.30
C THR A 372 -7.26 -6.93 15.56
N ILE A 373 -7.37 -7.87 14.62
CA ILE A 373 -8.30 -9.02 14.72
C ILE A 373 -8.09 -9.87 15.99
N ASP A 374 -6.86 -9.99 16.47
CA ASP A 374 -6.51 -10.66 17.73
C ASP A 374 -6.79 -9.81 18.98
N ASN A 375 -7.31 -8.59 18.80
CA ASN A 375 -7.69 -7.61 19.80
C ASN A 375 -6.51 -7.12 20.68
N THR A 376 -5.27 -7.24 20.19
CA THR A 376 -4.06 -6.91 20.95
C THR A 376 -3.61 -5.46 20.72
N THR A 377 -3.62 -4.99 19.47
CA THR A 377 -3.00 -3.72 19.08
C THR A 377 -4.07 -2.70 18.70
N SER A 378 -3.93 -1.47 19.22
CA SER A 378 -4.82 -0.36 18.87
C SER A 378 -4.51 0.15 17.46
N LEU A 379 -5.55 0.28 16.64
CA LEU A 379 -5.47 0.87 15.28
C LEU A 379 -5.92 2.34 15.27
N SER A 380 -6.14 2.93 16.44
CA SER A 380 -6.59 4.30 16.60
C SER A 380 -5.75 5.30 15.80
N GLY A 381 -6.39 6.04 14.89
CA GLY A 381 -5.73 7.09 14.13
C GLY A 381 -4.94 6.62 12.90
N GLN A 382 -4.85 5.31 12.66
CA GLN A 382 -4.25 4.73 11.45
C GLN A 382 -4.89 5.34 10.21
N ILE A 383 -4.07 5.80 9.26
CA ILE A 383 -4.56 6.32 7.99
C ILE A 383 -5.07 5.16 7.14
N ILE A 384 -6.29 5.31 6.64
CA ILE A 384 -6.93 4.31 5.80
C ILE A 384 -6.43 4.47 4.37
N PRO A 385 -5.85 3.42 3.77
CA PRO A 385 -5.37 3.48 2.41
C PRO A 385 -6.53 3.46 1.41
N ILE A 386 -6.56 4.40 0.46
CA ILE A 386 -7.63 4.52 -0.55
C ILE A 386 -7.03 4.81 -1.91
N CYS A 387 -7.41 4.05 -2.95
CA CYS A 387 -6.86 4.25 -4.29
C CYS A 387 -7.16 5.66 -4.88
N ASP A 388 -8.43 6.08 -4.90
CA ASP A 388 -8.85 7.23 -5.73
C ASP A 388 -8.94 8.56 -4.99
N GLY A 389 -8.62 8.62 -3.68
CA GLY A 389 -8.62 9.86 -2.88
C GLY A 389 -9.95 10.62 -2.79
N GLN A 390 -10.99 10.14 -3.47
CA GLN A 390 -12.35 10.66 -3.53
C GLN A 390 -13.39 9.64 -3.04
N GLY A 391 -13.03 8.35 -2.97
CA GLY A 391 -13.88 7.29 -2.45
C GLY A 391 -14.04 7.31 -0.92
N GLN A 392 -15.07 6.65 -0.41
CA GLN A 392 -15.15 6.25 0.99
C GLN A 392 -14.36 4.94 1.19
N PRO A 393 -13.83 4.69 2.40
CA PRO A 393 -13.31 3.37 2.76
C PRO A 393 -14.32 2.26 2.46
N GLU A 394 -13.84 1.15 1.89
CA GLU A 394 -14.69 0.00 1.59
C GLU A 394 -15.09 -0.73 2.89
N GLN A 395 -16.36 -1.12 2.97
CA GLN A 395 -16.91 -1.70 4.19
C GLN A 395 -16.50 -3.16 4.38
N PRO A 396 -16.44 -3.64 5.64
CA PRO A 396 -16.17 -5.04 5.91
C PRO A 396 -17.23 -5.95 5.28
N TYR A 397 -16.78 -7.07 4.71
CA TYR A 397 -17.68 -8.06 4.13
C TYR A 397 -17.20 -9.48 4.41
N ASP A 398 -18.15 -10.40 4.48
CA ASP A 398 -17.84 -11.81 4.67
C ASP A 398 -17.37 -12.46 3.36
N ALA A 399 -16.14 -12.94 3.35
CA ALA A 399 -15.56 -13.70 2.26
C ALA A 399 -15.36 -15.17 2.64
N THR A 400 -15.35 -16.01 1.60
CA THR A 400 -15.02 -17.42 1.73
C THR A 400 -13.59 -17.59 1.23
N VAL A 401 -12.67 -17.93 2.12
CA VAL A 401 -11.23 -17.98 1.82
C VAL A 401 -10.72 -19.42 1.94
N GLU A 402 -9.94 -19.84 0.95
CA GLU A 402 -9.19 -21.09 1.00
C GLU A 402 -7.92 -20.91 1.83
N ARG A 403 -7.78 -21.68 2.91
CA ARG A 403 -6.53 -21.83 3.65
C ARG A 403 -6.18 -23.31 3.73
N GLN A 404 -5.02 -23.69 3.20
CA GLN A 404 -4.44 -25.03 3.34
C GLN A 404 -5.43 -26.15 2.99
N ASN A 405 -6.07 -26.08 1.80
CA ASN A 405 -7.10 -27.01 1.31
C ASN A 405 -8.42 -27.05 2.11
N SER A 406 -8.68 -26.05 2.96
CA SER A 406 -9.95 -25.89 3.67
C SER A 406 -10.61 -24.55 3.35
N ILE A 407 -11.92 -24.55 3.17
CA ILE A 407 -12.70 -23.35 2.88
C ILE A 407 -13.31 -22.83 4.19
N SER A 408 -12.94 -21.63 4.60
CA SER A 408 -13.40 -20.99 5.84
C SER A 408 -14.04 -19.63 5.56
N LYS A 409 -15.06 -19.28 6.36
CA LYS A 409 -15.70 -17.95 6.30
C LYS A 409 -14.86 -16.99 7.13
N VAL A 410 -14.37 -15.92 6.50
CA VAL A 410 -13.56 -14.88 7.15
C VAL A 410 -14.17 -13.53 6.78
N THR A 411 -14.37 -12.65 7.76
CA THR A 411 -14.70 -11.25 7.50
C THR A 411 -13.44 -10.54 7.04
N LEU A 412 -13.47 -9.96 5.85
CA LEU A 412 -12.40 -9.11 5.35
C LEU A 412 -12.67 -7.67 5.75
N TYR A 413 -11.60 -6.93 6.05
CA TYR A 413 -11.63 -5.53 6.43
C TYR A 413 -10.80 -4.72 5.43
N PRO A 414 -11.37 -4.38 4.25
CA PRO A 414 -10.66 -3.62 3.23
C PRO A 414 -10.25 -2.22 3.69
N ASP A 415 -10.97 -1.66 4.68
CA ASP A 415 -10.62 -0.40 5.36
C ASP A 415 -9.33 -0.49 6.19
N GLY A 416 -8.82 -1.69 6.45
CA GLY A 416 -7.64 -1.92 7.29
C GLY A 416 -7.84 -1.58 8.77
N CYS A 417 -9.07 -1.33 9.22
CA CYS A 417 -9.39 -0.97 10.61
C CYS A 417 -9.83 -2.18 11.46
N ASP A 418 -9.76 -3.40 10.92
CA ASP A 418 -10.03 -4.66 11.62
C ASP A 418 -11.29 -4.60 12.52
N ILE A 419 -11.19 -4.85 13.82
CA ILE A 419 -12.35 -4.92 14.71
C ILE A 419 -12.50 -3.58 15.42
N CYS A 420 -13.66 -2.93 15.26
CA CYS A 420 -14.02 -1.71 15.98
C CYS A 420 -15.24 -1.98 16.88
N PRO A 421 -15.04 -2.32 18.16
CA PRO A 421 -16.13 -2.62 19.08
C PRO A 421 -16.99 -1.38 19.37
N GLY A 422 -18.31 -1.57 19.46
CA GLY A 422 -19.24 -0.51 19.90
C GLY A 422 -19.51 0.60 18.88
N THR A 423 -18.96 0.51 17.68
CA THR A 423 -19.25 1.42 16.56
C THR A 423 -20.16 0.72 15.56
N GLU A 424 -21.16 1.43 15.03
CA GLU A 424 -21.90 0.93 13.87
C GLU A 424 -20.96 0.79 12.66
N VAL A 425 -21.37 0.02 11.64
CA VAL A 425 -20.57 -0.24 10.43
C VAL A 425 -20.10 1.06 9.76
N TYR A 426 -20.86 2.15 9.92
CA TYR A 426 -20.56 3.47 9.35
C TYR A 426 -19.65 4.37 10.22
N ASP A 427 -19.42 4.04 11.49
CA ASP A 427 -18.64 4.86 12.45
C ASP A 427 -17.22 4.33 12.70
N ARG A 428 -16.78 3.38 11.88
CA ARG A 428 -15.46 2.73 11.98
C ARG A 428 -14.30 3.66 11.67
N PHE A 429 -14.55 4.78 10.99
CA PHE A 429 -13.53 5.73 10.58
C PHE A 429 -13.98 7.19 10.69
N VAL A 430 -13.01 8.09 10.85
CA VAL A 430 -13.20 9.53 10.97
C VAL A 430 -12.50 10.23 9.80
N SER A 431 -13.18 11.17 9.14
CA SER A 431 -12.58 11.98 8.08
C SER A 431 -11.57 12.99 8.62
N THR A 432 -10.51 13.23 7.87
CA THR A 432 -9.47 14.23 8.18
C THR A 432 -9.04 14.95 6.92
N ASP A 433 -8.60 16.20 7.07
CA ASP A 433 -8.02 17.05 6.04
C ASP A 433 -6.50 17.25 6.24
N VAL A 434 -5.89 16.55 7.19
CA VAL A 434 -4.45 16.62 7.47
C VAL A 434 -3.83 15.23 7.62
N VAL A 435 -2.64 15.05 7.07
CA VAL A 435 -1.86 13.81 7.17
C VAL A 435 -0.41 14.09 7.55
N PRO A 436 0.28 13.18 8.27
CA PRO A 436 1.69 13.33 8.57
C PRO A 436 2.51 13.46 7.29
N ALA A 437 3.53 14.31 7.34
CA ALA A 437 4.51 14.47 6.29
C ALA A 437 5.85 14.93 6.85
N LEU A 438 6.89 14.82 6.03
CA LEU A 438 8.18 15.44 6.27
C LEU A 438 8.26 16.74 5.47
N LEU A 439 8.69 17.81 6.12
CA LEU A 439 9.09 19.06 5.48
C LEU A 439 10.61 19.06 5.39
N LEU A 440 11.13 19.15 4.18
CA LEU A 440 12.53 19.36 3.90
C LEU A 440 12.75 20.83 3.57
N ILE A 441 13.60 21.49 4.36
CA ILE A 441 14.12 22.81 4.07
C ILE A 441 15.57 22.62 3.65
N ALA A 442 15.78 22.66 2.35
CA ALA A 442 17.01 22.30 1.71
C ALA A 442 18.05 23.44 1.84
N GLY A 443 19.33 23.08 1.88
CA GLY A 443 20.43 24.06 1.85
C GLY A 443 20.69 24.64 0.46
N SER A 444 21.61 25.59 0.35
CA SER A 444 22.13 26.09 -0.94
C SER A 444 23.51 25.50 -1.26
N ALA A 445 23.78 25.21 -2.53
CA ALA A 445 25.12 24.88 -3.03
C ALA A 445 25.70 26.11 -3.76
N GLY A 446 26.43 26.96 -3.04
CA GLY A 446 27.07 28.15 -3.62
C GLY A 446 26.09 29.26 -4.03
N SER A 447 26.32 29.89 -5.19
CA SER A 447 25.60 31.08 -5.67
C SER A 447 24.27 30.79 -6.38
N GLU A 448 23.92 29.52 -6.58
CA GLU A 448 22.71 29.12 -7.33
C GLU A 448 21.48 29.09 -6.41
N LYS A 449 20.54 30.02 -6.67
CA LYS A 449 19.27 30.10 -5.95
C LYS A 449 18.33 29.01 -6.45
N THR A 450 17.98 28.08 -5.58
CA THR A 450 17.04 26.99 -5.90
C THR A 450 15.87 27.00 -4.94
N ASN A 451 14.70 26.55 -5.39
CA ASN A 451 13.60 26.30 -4.46
C ASN A 451 14.08 25.28 -3.43
N ASP A 452 13.85 25.59 -2.15
CA ASP A 452 14.43 24.85 -1.03
C ASP A 452 13.39 24.21 -0.12
N VAL A 453 12.09 24.49 -0.28
CA VAL A 453 11.06 23.89 0.58
C VAL A 453 10.27 22.79 -0.13
N PHE A 454 10.37 21.57 0.38
CA PHE A 454 9.73 20.37 -0.16
C PHE A 454 8.93 19.64 0.90
N ILE A 455 7.81 19.04 0.49
CA ILE A 455 6.95 18.21 1.34
C ILE A 455 6.94 16.78 0.81
N SER A 456 7.03 15.79 1.68
CA SER A 456 6.91 14.38 1.31
C SER A 456 5.51 14.03 0.81
N SER A 457 5.43 13.22 -0.23
CA SER A 457 4.17 12.62 -0.70
C SER A 457 3.93 11.25 -0.07
N ASP A 458 2.75 10.67 -0.31
CA ASP A 458 2.40 9.31 0.12
C ASP A 458 3.37 8.26 -0.45
N ALA A 459 3.97 8.53 -1.62
CA ALA A 459 4.95 7.65 -2.24
C ALA A 459 6.25 7.51 -1.45
N LEU A 460 6.64 8.52 -0.66
CA LEU A 460 7.80 8.38 0.25
C LEU A 460 7.54 7.34 1.34
N LEU A 461 6.29 7.24 1.78
CA LEU A 461 5.88 6.49 2.96
C LEU A 461 5.45 5.07 2.63
N CYS A 462 5.30 4.79 1.34
CA CYS A 462 4.71 3.61 0.75
C CYS A 462 5.49 2.32 1.00
N GLU A 463 5.17 1.66 2.10
CA GLU A 463 5.71 0.37 2.44
C GLU A 463 4.62 -0.58 2.92
N GLN A 464 4.93 -1.87 2.85
CA GLN A 464 4.18 -2.93 3.50
C GLN A 464 5.18 -3.87 4.18
N ASN A 465 4.96 -4.12 5.48
CA ASN A 465 5.80 -5.04 6.28
C ASN A 465 7.32 -4.75 6.19
N GLY A 466 7.69 -3.46 6.20
CA GLY A 466 9.10 -3.03 6.15
C GLY A 466 9.75 -3.06 4.77
N VAL A 467 8.98 -3.35 3.71
CA VAL A 467 9.45 -3.33 2.33
C VAL A 467 8.73 -2.23 1.55
N ILE A 468 9.50 -1.39 0.86
CA ILE A 468 8.94 -0.32 0.02
C ILE A 468 8.21 -0.92 -1.16
N CYS A 469 7.06 -0.35 -1.50
CA CYS A 469 6.11 -0.83 -2.51
C CYS A 469 6.70 -1.01 -3.93
N SER A 470 7.92 -0.53 -4.23
CA SER A 470 8.69 -0.59 -5.49
C SER A 470 8.35 -1.71 -6.51
N ASN A 471 7.24 -1.58 -7.24
CA ASN A 471 6.70 -2.58 -8.19
C ASN A 471 6.16 -3.87 -7.56
N GLU A 472 6.07 -3.92 -6.24
CA GLU A 472 5.60 -5.07 -5.48
C GLU A 472 4.09 -5.00 -5.18
N GLY A 473 3.46 -3.84 -5.39
CA GLY A 473 2.01 -3.58 -5.28
C GLY A 473 1.63 -2.22 -5.88
N VAL A 474 0.53 -1.61 -5.42
CA VAL A 474 0.11 -0.26 -5.82
C VAL A 474 0.16 0.70 -4.63
N CYS A 475 0.89 1.80 -4.78
CA CYS A 475 0.96 2.85 -3.79
C CYS A 475 -0.30 3.74 -3.81
N VAL A 476 -1.05 3.75 -2.71
CA VAL A 476 -2.32 4.49 -2.63
C VAL A 476 -2.26 5.68 -1.67
N HIS A 477 -3.30 6.52 -1.69
CA HIS A 477 -3.42 7.62 -0.75
C HIS A 477 -3.37 7.10 0.68
N GLY A 478 -2.58 7.77 1.52
CA GLY A 478 -2.28 7.30 2.88
C GLY A 478 -0.98 6.51 3.01
N GLY A 479 -0.21 6.36 1.93
CA GLY A 479 1.17 5.89 1.98
C GLY A 479 1.31 4.41 2.32
N SER A 480 0.35 3.59 1.87
CA SER A 480 0.40 2.13 2.02
C SER A 480 0.47 1.46 0.66
N CYS A 481 1.15 0.33 0.60
CA CYS A 481 1.12 -0.55 -0.56
C CYS A 481 -0.14 -1.42 -0.49
N LEU A 482 -1.02 -1.34 -1.50
CA LEU A 482 -2.20 -2.20 -1.62
C LEU A 482 -2.07 -3.11 -2.85
N CYS A 483 -2.67 -4.30 -2.77
CA CYS A 483 -2.90 -5.12 -3.95
C CYS A 483 -4.08 -4.54 -4.75
N ASN A 484 -3.91 -4.36 -6.07
CA ASN A 484 -4.94 -3.84 -6.96
C ASN A 484 -5.86 -4.95 -7.51
N ARG A 485 -6.91 -4.54 -8.25
CA ARG A 485 -7.91 -5.46 -8.83
C ARG A 485 -7.32 -6.44 -9.85
N ASP A 486 -6.13 -6.16 -10.37
CA ASP A 486 -5.42 -6.95 -11.38
C ASP A 486 -4.25 -7.79 -10.83
N ARG A 487 -4.07 -7.86 -9.50
CA ARG A 487 -3.15 -8.77 -8.80
C ARG A 487 -1.71 -8.81 -9.35
N SER A 488 -1.11 -7.64 -9.63
CA SER A 488 0.30 -7.60 -10.06
C SER A 488 1.22 -7.26 -8.90
N GLY A 489 2.26 -8.07 -8.70
CA GLY A 489 3.33 -7.83 -7.72
C GLY A 489 3.36 -8.88 -6.59
N PRO A 490 4.50 -9.08 -5.91
CA PRO A 490 4.65 -10.11 -4.89
C PRO A 490 3.88 -9.85 -3.59
N PHE A 491 3.46 -8.60 -3.29
CA PHE A 491 2.55 -8.32 -2.16
C PHE A 491 1.10 -8.69 -2.43
N CYS A 492 0.76 -9.01 -3.67
CA CYS A 492 -0.46 -9.72 -4.00
C CYS A 492 -0.30 -11.22 -3.68
N GLU A 493 0.01 -11.55 -2.43
CA GLU A 493 -0.27 -12.91 -1.94
C GLU A 493 -1.76 -13.15 -2.14
N ALA A 494 -2.07 -14.06 -3.04
CA ALA A 494 -3.43 -14.36 -3.46
C ALA A 494 -4.28 -14.70 -2.23
N PHE A 495 -5.20 -13.81 -1.87
CA PHE A 495 -6.47 -14.28 -1.36
C PHE A 495 -7.08 -15.07 -2.51
N ASP A 496 -6.83 -16.38 -2.52
CA ASP A 496 -7.53 -17.34 -3.37
C ASP A 496 -9.00 -17.35 -2.95
N THR A 497 -9.71 -16.32 -3.39
CA THR A 497 -11.16 -16.30 -3.50
C THR A 497 -11.54 -17.28 -4.61
N LEU A 498 -11.37 -18.59 -4.37
CA LEU A 498 -11.83 -19.68 -5.25
C LEU A 498 -11.74 -19.37 -6.76
N GLU A 499 -10.63 -18.80 -7.24
CA GLU A 499 -10.40 -18.58 -8.68
C GLU A 499 -9.65 -19.75 -9.31
N ALA A 500 -9.87 -20.97 -8.82
CA ALA A 500 -9.55 -22.15 -9.60
C ALA A 500 -10.63 -22.32 -10.69
N ARG A 501 -10.62 -21.49 -11.75
CA ARG A 501 -11.42 -21.75 -12.96
C ARG A 501 -10.90 -23.02 -13.62
N SER A 502 -11.54 -24.14 -13.33
CA SER A 502 -11.39 -25.35 -14.13
C SER A 502 -12.09 -25.08 -15.46
N THR A 503 -11.37 -25.05 -16.57
CA THR A 503 -11.98 -24.94 -17.91
C THR A 503 -12.81 -26.18 -18.31
N ALA A 504 -12.91 -27.18 -17.42
CA ALA A 504 -13.72 -28.39 -17.56
C ALA A 504 -14.95 -28.35 -16.65
N ASN A 505 -16.10 -28.81 -17.16
CA ASN A 505 -17.37 -28.93 -16.41
C ASN A 505 -17.73 -30.38 -16.21
N CYS A 506 -17.21 -30.97 -15.13
CA CYS A 506 -17.19 -32.41 -14.98
C CYS A 506 -17.43 -32.85 -13.54
N PHE A 507 -17.77 -34.12 -13.40
CA PHE A 507 -17.83 -34.86 -12.16
C PHE A 507 -16.63 -35.80 -12.04
N SER A 508 -16.34 -36.17 -10.80
CA SER A 508 -15.40 -37.26 -10.50
C SER A 508 -15.91 -38.59 -11.03
N GLY A 509 -15.01 -39.47 -11.49
CA GLY A 509 -15.37 -40.79 -12.00
C GLY A 509 -15.99 -41.73 -10.95
N THR A 510 -15.86 -41.38 -9.67
CA THR A 510 -16.45 -42.09 -8.53
C THR A 510 -17.88 -41.65 -8.21
N ALA A 511 -18.38 -40.58 -8.83
CA ALA A 511 -19.76 -40.14 -8.68
C ALA A 511 -20.73 -41.20 -9.21
N THR A 512 -21.93 -41.32 -8.62
CA THR A 512 -22.92 -42.34 -8.94
C THR A 512 -24.16 -41.75 -9.60
N LEU A 513 -24.74 -42.52 -10.53
CA LEU A 513 -26.00 -42.24 -11.22
C LEU A 513 -26.97 -43.41 -11.00
N ARG A 514 -28.26 -43.11 -10.78
CA ARG A 514 -29.31 -44.12 -10.60
C ARG A 514 -29.90 -44.54 -11.95
N LEU A 515 -29.86 -45.83 -12.28
CA LEU A 515 -30.44 -46.40 -13.51
C LEU A 515 -31.93 -46.78 -13.36
N GLU A 516 -32.63 -46.95 -14.49
CA GLU A 516 -34.06 -47.33 -14.56
C GLU A 516 -34.37 -48.68 -13.87
N ASN A 517 -33.41 -49.60 -13.86
CA ASN A 517 -33.52 -50.89 -13.17
C ASN A 517 -33.33 -50.79 -11.64
N GLY A 518 -33.08 -49.60 -11.10
CA GLY A 518 -32.84 -49.38 -9.67
C GLY A 518 -31.44 -49.79 -9.19
N SER A 519 -30.46 -49.99 -10.07
CA SER A 519 -29.04 -50.07 -9.67
C SER A 519 -28.34 -48.73 -9.82
N ASP A 520 -27.26 -48.51 -9.07
CA ASP A 520 -26.39 -47.34 -9.25
C ASP A 520 -25.21 -47.72 -10.15
N ILE A 521 -24.79 -46.80 -11.02
CA ILE A 521 -23.62 -46.93 -11.89
C ILE A 521 -22.64 -45.78 -11.62
N LEU A 522 -21.34 -46.03 -11.75
CA LEU A 522 -20.34 -44.98 -11.64
C LEU A 522 -20.33 -44.11 -12.90
N MET A 523 -20.03 -42.82 -12.72
CA MET A 523 -19.95 -41.84 -13.80
C MET A 523 -18.92 -42.23 -14.86
N ARG A 524 -17.83 -42.91 -14.49
CA ARG A 524 -16.83 -43.43 -15.43
C ARG A 524 -17.30 -44.61 -16.29
N ASP A 525 -18.33 -45.32 -15.84
CA ASP A 525 -18.85 -46.56 -16.44
C ASP A 525 -20.17 -46.31 -17.20
N ILE A 526 -20.63 -45.06 -17.27
CA ILE A 526 -21.84 -44.69 -18.01
C ILE A 526 -21.65 -44.90 -19.51
N ALA A 527 -22.67 -45.43 -20.18
CA ALA A 527 -22.64 -45.71 -21.61
C ALA A 527 -23.82 -45.07 -22.34
N PHE A 528 -23.67 -44.89 -23.66
CA PHE A 528 -24.74 -44.43 -24.54
C PHE A 528 -25.98 -45.31 -24.40
N GLY A 529 -27.15 -44.70 -24.26
CA GLY A 529 -28.43 -45.38 -24.12
C GLY A 529 -28.79 -45.83 -22.70
N HIS A 530 -27.89 -45.72 -21.73
CA HIS A 530 -28.28 -45.87 -20.32
C HIS A 530 -29.34 -44.82 -19.96
N ARG A 531 -30.37 -45.24 -19.21
CA ARG A 531 -31.44 -44.36 -18.76
C ARG A 531 -31.24 -44.03 -17.29
N VAL A 532 -30.93 -42.77 -17.02
CA VAL A 532 -30.55 -42.26 -15.70
C VAL A 532 -31.63 -41.37 -15.12
N LEU A 533 -31.70 -41.32 -13.80
CA LEU A 533 -32.65 -40.48 -13.08
C LEU A 533 -32.41 -39.00 -13.38
N ALA A 534 -33.46 -38.30 -13.79
CA ALA A 534 -33.43 -36.91 -14.22
C ALA A 534 -34.74 -36.18 -13.91
N LEU A 535 -34.77 -34.87 -14.15
CA LEU A 535 -35.95 -34.02 -14.03
C LEU A 535 -36.41 -33.56 -15.42
N ASN A 536 -37.69 -33.72 -15.76
CA ASN A 536 -38.24 -33.25 -17.03
C ASN A 536 -38.64 -31.75 -16.98
N GLU A 537 -39.12 -31.21 -18.11
CA GLU A 537 -39.61 -29.83 -18.22
C GLU A 537 -40.92 -29.55 -17.46
N GLN A 538 -41.56 -30.58 -16.91
CA GLN A 538 -42.76 -30.44 -16.09
C GLN A 538 -42.41 -30.46 -14.59
N GLY A 539 -41.14 -30.71 -14.25
CA GLY A 539 -40.70 -30.88 -12.89
C GLY A 539 -40.96 -32.28 -12.33
N ASP A 540 -41.24 -33.29 -13.15
CA ASP A 540 -41.38 -34.69 -12.74
C ASP A 540 -40.04 -35.43 -12.82
N ILE A 541 -39.84 -36.37 -11.90
CA ILE A 541 -38.70 -37.30 -11.94
C ILE A 541 -38.95 -38.35 -13.02
N VAL A 542 -38.02 -38.46 -13.96
CA VAL A 542 -38.08 -39.42 -15.08
C VAL A 542 -36.74 -40.12 -15.28
N TYR A 543 -36.75 -41.26 -15.98
CA TYR A 543 -35.53 -41.90 -16.48
C TYR A 543 -35.24 -41.44 -17.90
N SER A 544 -34.21 -40.62 -18.05
CA SER A 544 -33.80 -40.01 -19.32
C SER A 544 -32.62 -40.75 -19.95
N SER A 545 -32.69 -41.04 -21.24
CA SER A 545 -31.58 -41.66 -21.98
C SER A 545 -30.38 -40.73 -22.09
N VAL A 546 -29.19 -41.28 -21.88
CA VAL A 546 -27.90 -40.65 -22.18
C VAL A 546 -27.65 -40.76 -23.68
N TYR A 547 -27.59 -39.61 -24.36
CA TYR A 547 -27.45 -39.55 -25.82
C TYR A 547 -26.06 -39.08 -26.28
N LEU A 548 -25.26 -38.52 -25.38
CA LEU A 548 -23.91 -38.02 -25.68
C LEU A 548 -23.01 -38.11 -24.42
N LEU A 549 -21.77 -38.53 -24.64
CA LEU A 549 -20.70 -38.57 -23.64
C LEU A 549 -19.49 -37.82 -24.22
N PRO A 550 -19.29 -36.54 -23.84
CA PRO A 550 -18.18 -35.76 -24.38
C PRO A 550 -16.83 -36.19 -23.78
N HIS A 551 -15.77 -36.06 -24.58
CA HIS A 551 -14.35 -36.18 -24.22
C HIS A 551 -13.95 -37.40 -23.36
N THR A 552 -13.89 -38.58 -23.99
CA THR A 552 -13.32 -39.80 -23.37
C THR A 552 -11.80 -39.76 -23.12
N ASN A 553 -11.12 -38.69 -23.52
CA ASN A 553 -9.65 -38.60 -23.50
C ASN A 553 -9.07 -38.06 -22.17
N TRP A 554 -9.91 -37.69 -21.20
CA TRP A 554 -9.45 -37.10 -19.93
C TRP A 554 -9.24 -38.12 -18.80
N MET A 555 -9.43 -39.42 -19.07
CA MET A 555 -9.33 -40.50 -18.07
C MET A 555 -7.99 -40.54 -17.31
N GLN A 556 -6.91 -39.99 -17.88
CA GLN A 556 -5.57 -39.94 -17.26
C GLN A 556 -5.15 -38.55 -16.78
N SER A 557 -5.97 -37.52 -16.99
CA SER A 557 -5.64 -36.15 -16.58
C SER A 557 -6.00 -35.91 -15.12
N LYS A 558 -5.08 -35.28 -14.38
CA LYS A 558 -5.33 -34.84 -13.00
C LYS A 558 -6.24 -33.61 -13.04
N THR A 559 -7.43 -33.74 -12.45
CA THR A 559 -8.47 -32.70 -12.43
C THR A 559 -8.79 -32.32 -10.99
N ARG A 560 -9.03 -31.02 -10.76
CA ARG A 560 -9.37 -30.47 -9.45
C ARG A 560 -10.88 -30.39 -9.29
N PHE A 561 -11.39 -30.91 -8.18
CA PHE A 561 -12.81 -30.96 -7.85
C PHE A 561 -13.10 -30.25 -6.52
N LEU A 562 -14.28 -29.64 -6.44
CA LEU A 562 -14.92 -29.26 -5.18
C LEU A 562 -15.65 -30.50 -4.65
N ARG A 563 -15.26 -30.98 -3.46
CA ARG A 563 -15.97 -32.02 -2.71
C ARG A 563 -16.94 -31.35 -1.74
N VAL A 564 -18.21 -31.34 -2.10
CA VAL A 564 -19.31 -30.69 -1.37
C VAL A 564 -20.00 -31.72 -0.48
N PHE A 565 -19.89 -31.59 0.84
CA PHE A 565 -20.51 -32.48 1.81
C PHE A 565 -21.92 -32.03 2.22
N PHE A 566 -22.81 -33.01 2.39
CA PHE A 566 -24.20 -32.84 2.84
C PHE A 566 -24.64 -34.05 3.69
N GLU A 567 -25.49 -33.82 4.69
CA GLU A 567 -26.00 -34.86 5.61
C GLU A 567 -24.90 -35.74 6.27
N GLY A 568 -23.78 -35.14 6.70
CA GLY A 568 -22.69 -35.85 7.38
C GLY A 568 -21.53 -36.21 6.45
N LEU A 569 -21.39 -37.50 6.10
CA LEU A 569 -20.29 -38.03 5.27
C LEU A 569 -20.60 -38.12 3.78
N THR A 570 -21.84 -37.84 3.38
CA THR A 570 -22.24 -37.86 1.96
C THR A 570 -21.66 -36.64 1.26
N TYR A 571 -21.18 -36.81 0.03
CA TYR A 571 -20.58 -35.72 -0.72
C TYR A 571 -20.82 -35.82 -2.23
N LEU A 572 -20.62 -34.72 -2.95
CA LEU A 572 -20.59 -34.63 -4.40
C LEU A 572 -19.27 -33.98 -4.83
N GLU A 573 -18.61 -34.58 -5.82
CA GLU A 573 -17.35 -34.07 -6.39
C GLU A 573 -17.59 -33.53 -7.80
N LEU A 574 -17.47 -32.22 -7.97
CA LEU A 574 -17.71 -31.51 -9.24
C LEU A 574 -16.70 -30.38 -9.45
N THR A 575 -16.38 -30.05 -10.70
CA THR A 575 -15.48 -28.93 -11.02
C THR A 575 -16.13 -27.59 -10.69
N SER A 576 -15.31 -26.56 -10.47
CA SER A 576 -15.75 -25.22 -10.03
C SER A 576 -16.77 -24.55 -10.97
N ASP A 577 -16.70 -24.82 -12.27
CA ASP A 577 -17.61 -24.23 -13.26
C ASP A 577 -18.86 -25.08 -13.54
N HIS A 578 -18.95 -26.30 -12.98
CA HIS A 578 -20.10 -27.18 -13.22
C HIS A 578 -21.38 -26.66 -12.55
N LEU A 579 -22.53 -26.69 -13.26
CA LEU A 579 -23.79 -26.16 -12.73
C LEU A 579 -24.54 -27.13 -11.83
N ILE A 580 -25.09 -26.55 -10.78
CA ILE A 580 -25.95 -27.22 -9.83
C ILE A 580 -27.19 -26.39 -9.54
N TYR A 581 -28.29 -27.06 -9.20
CA TYR A 581 -29.55 -26.43 -8.85
C TYR A 581 -29.68 -26.27 -7.33
N VAL A 582 -30.03 -25.05 -6.88
CA VAL A 582 -30.17 -24.68 -5.46
C VAL A 582 -31.57 -24.11 -5.19
N ALA A 583 -32.09 -24.33 -3.98
CA ALA A 583 -33.39 -23.83 -3.53
C ALA A 583 -33.26 -22.51 -2.74
N GLU A 584 -34.20 -21.57 -2.94
CA GLU A 584 -34.30 -20.32 -2.17
C GLU A 584 -35.25 -20.43 -0.95
N LYS A 585 -35.08 -19.53 0.04
CA LYS A 585 -35.57 -19.64 1.43
C LYS A 585 -37.08 -19.42 1.69
N ASP A 586 -37.96 -19.14 0.72
CA ASP A 586 -39.39 -18.77 0.96
C ASP A 586 -40.39 -19.51 0.01
N PRO A 587 -41.71 -19.63 0.29
CA PRO A 587 -42.48 -20.89 0.30
C PRO A 587 -43.15 -21.23 -1.05
N SER A 588 -42.69 -20.60 -2.14
CA SER A 588 -42.99 -21.01 -3.51
C SER A 588 -41.65 -21.25 -4.19
N THR A 589 -41.11 -22.46 -4.01
CA THR A 589 -39.73 -22.87 -4.31
C THR A 589 -39.22 -22.37 -5.66
N ARG A 590 -38.59 -21.18 -5.64
CA ARG A 590 -37.77 -20.73 -6.76
C ARG A 590 -36.46 -21.51 -6.72
N VAL A 591 -36.15 -22.16 -7.83
CA VAL A 591 -34.90 -22.88 -8.05
C VAL A 591 -33.97 -21.98 -8.85
N ARG A 592 -32.73 -21.81 -8.36
CA ARG A 592 -31.66 -21.08 -9.03
C ARG A 592 -30.60 -22.07 -9.51
N GLN A 593 -30.09 -21.86 -10.71
CA GLN A 593 -28.94 -22.61 -11.22
C GLN A 593 -27.67 -21.78 -11.00
N VAL A 594 -26.63 -22.38 -10.43
CA VAL A 594 -25.39 -21.71 -10.02
C VAL A 594 -24.17 -22.58 -10.38
N PRO A 595 -23.02 -22.00 -10.73
CA PRO A 595 -21.78 -22.77 -10.81
C PRO A 595 -21.36 -23.27 -9.43
N ALA A 596 -20.64 -24.40 -9.39
CA ALA A 596 -20.21 -25.00 -8.13
C ALA A 596 -19.33 -24.07 -7.28
N SER A 597 -18.59 -23.15 -7.91
CA SER A 597 -17.80 -22.10 -7.27
C SER A 597 -18.64 -21.09 -6.48
N GLU A 598 -19.93 -20.95 -6.79
CA GLU A 598 -20.86 -20.08 -6.03
C GLU A 598 -21.46 -20.79 -4.79
N LEU A 599 -21.24 -22.10 -4.61
CA LEU A 599 -21.80 -22.84 -3.49
C LEU A 599 -21.21 -22.37 -2.15
N ARG A 600 -22.10 -22.23 -1.16
CA ARG A 600 -21.74 -21.83 0.21
C ARG A 600 -22.24 -22.86 1.22
N ILE A 601 -21.55 -22.99 2.35
CA ILE A 601 -22.08 -23.73 3.51
C ILE A 601 -23.45 -23.13 3.88
N GLY A 602 -24.45 -23.97 4.12
CA GLY A 602 -25.82 -23.54 4.35
C GLY A 602 -26.71 -23.47 3.10
N THR A 603 -26.16 -23.63 1.90
CA THR A 603 -26.94 -23.70 0.65
C THR A 603 -27.81 -24.97 0.64
N GLN A 604 -29.05 -24.84 0.19
CA GLN A 604 -29.99 -25.95 0.07
C GLN A 604 -29.92 -26.55 -1.34
N LEU A 605 -29.56 -27.84 -1.42
CA LEU A 605 -29.48 -28.63 -2.64
C LEU A 605 -30.74 -29.49 -2.81
N ILE A 606 -31.14 -29.68 -4.06
CA ILE A 606 -32.34 -30.44 -4.43
C ILE A 606 -31.96 -31.91 -4.59
N THR A 607 -32.66 -32.79 -3.88
CA THR A 607 -32.42 -34.23 -3.97
C THR A 607 -33.39 -34.94 -4.91
N SER A 608 -33.06 -36.19 -5.26
CA SER A 608 -33.91 -37.11 -6.00
C SER A 608 -35.22 -37.46 -5.31
N ASN A 609 -35.41 -37.07 -4.06
CA ASN A 609 -36.72 -37.02 -3.43
C ASN A 609 -37.13 -35.54 -3.42
N GLN A 610 -37.89 -35.09 -4.43
CA GLN A 610 -38.21 -33.67 -4.68
C GLN A 610 -38.73 -32.88 -3.46
N LEU A 611 -39.17 -33.57 -2.39
CA LEU A 611 -39.65 -33.02 -1.13
C LEU A 611 -38.56 -32.89 -0.04
N LYS A 612 -37.33 -33.35 -0.30
CA LYS A 612 -36.20 -33.33 0.64
C LYS A 612 -35.09 -32.44 0.09
N LEU A 613 -34.82 -31.35 0.79
CA LEU A 613 -33.66 -30.47 0.58
C LEU A 613 -32.54 -30.89 1.53
N VAL A 614 -31.30 -30.85 1.05
CA VAL A 614 -30.12 -31.10 1.89
C VAL A 614 -29.27 -29.85 1.99
N VAL A 615 -28.65 -29.64 3.15
CA VAL A 615 -27.86 -28.44 3.42
C VAL A 615 -26.38 -28.78 3.32
N ILE A 616 -25.63 -27.95 2.60
CA ILE A 616 -24.17 -28.08 2.51
C ILE A 616 -23.57 -27.84 3.91
N SER A 617 -22.81 -28.83 4.40
CA SER A 617 -22.15 -28.77 5.71
C SER A 617 -20.66 -28.39 5.61
N LYS A 618 -19.99 -28.78 4.52
CA LYS A 618 -18.56 -28.58 4.32
C LYS A 618 -18.22 -28.63 2.83
N ILE A 619 -17.19 -27.89 2.41
CA ILE A 619 -16.63 -27.98 1.04
C ILE A 619 -15.11 -28.14 1.15
N GLU A 620 -14.55 -29.12 0.46
CA GLU A 620 -13.11 -29.37 0.36
C GLU A 620 -12.65 -29.30 -1.10
N ILE A 621 -11.37 -29.04 -1.33
CA ILE A 621 -10.76 -29.16 -2.66
C ILE A 621 -9.93 -30.44 -2.70
N ILE A 622 -10.14 -31.22 -3.75
CA ILE A 622 -9.40 -32.45 -3.99
C ILE A 622 -8.89 -32.47 -5.42
N ASP A 623 -7.80 -33.18 -5.65
CA ASP A 623 -7.39 -33.56 -7.00
C ASP A 623 -7.67 -35.05 -7.22
N SER A 624 -8.32 -35.39 -8.32
CA SER A 624 -8.61 -36.77 -8.73
C SER A 624 -8.30 -36.98 -10.22
N LEU A 625 -8.12 -38.22 -10.63
CA LEU A 625 -7.87 -38.56 -12.04
C LEU A 625 -9.19 -38.73 -12.79
N GLY A 626 -9.25 -38.14 -13.98
CA GLY A 626 -10.42 -38.22 -14.84
C GLY A 626 -11.47 -37.16 -14.51
N ALA A 627 -12.13 -36.67 -15.56
CA ALA A 627 -13.26 -35.75 -15.47
C ALA A 627 -14.33 -36.25 -16.44
N PHE A 628 -15.54 -36.49 -15.92
CA PHE A 628 -16.59 -37.17 -16.66
C PHE A 628 -17.88 -36.35 -16.63
N THR A 629 -18.65 -36.38 -17.72
CA THR A 629 -20.00 -35.79 -17.77
C THR A 629 -20.86 -36.59 -18.75
N ALA A 630 -22.18 -36.43 -18.66
CA ALA A 630 -23.13 -37.16 -19.50
C ALA A 630 -24.30 -36.27 -19.90
N TYR A 631 -24.67 -36.31 -21.17
CA TYR A 631 -25.76 -35.53 -21.73
C TYR A 631 -27.00 -36.40 -21.86
N THR A 632 -28.05 -35.98 -21.17
CA THR A 632 -29.37 -36.63 -21.05
C THR A 632 -30.41 -35.91 -21.90
N MET A 633 -31.39 -36.65 -22.42
CA MET A 633 -32.49 -36.09 -23.22
C MET A 633 -33.33 -35.01 -22.52
N THR A 634 -33.29 -34.88 -21.20
CA THR A 634 -34.02 -33.86 -20.43
C THR A 634 -33.19 -32.62 -20.08
N GLY A 635 -31.87 -32.61 -20.27
CA GLY A 635 -31.01 -31.49 -19.87
C GLY A 635 -30.52 -31.54 -18.42
N THR A 636 -31.05 -32.45 -17.61
CA THR A 636 -30.72 -32.59 -16.18
C THR A 636 -30.48 -34.04 -15.81
N PHE A 637 -29.90 -34.27 -14.64
CA PHE A 637 -29.68 -35.59 -14.06
C PHE A 637 -29.30 -35.50 -12.58
N PHE A 638 -29.52 -36.58 -11.84
CA PHE A 638 -29.16 -36.67 -10.43
C PHE A 638 -27.82 -37.38 -10.25
N VAL A 639 -26.84 -36.69 -9.68
CA VAL A 639 -25.50 -37.20 -9.38
C VAL A 639 -25.32 -37.30 -7.86
N ASN A 640 -24.98 -38.48 -7.36
CA ASN A 640 -25.02 -38.80 -5.92
C ASN A 640 -26.36 -38.40 -5.26
N GLY A 641 -27.46 -38.46 -6.03
CA GLY A 641 -28.80 -38.07 -5.59
C GLY A 641 -29.08 -36.55 -5.60
N ILE A 642 -28.17 -35.71 -6.11
CA ILE A 642 -28.33 -34.24 -6.20
C ILE A 642 -28.58 -33.79 -7.63
N LEU A 643 -29.55 -32.88 -7.82
CA LEU A 643 -29.93 -32.37 -9.14
C LEU A 643 -28.85 -31.47 -9.73
N CYS A 644 -28.31 -31.86 -10.88
CA CYS A 644 -27.30 -31.10 -11.63
C CYS A 644 -27.75 -30.89 -13.08
N SER A 645 -27.14 -29.90 -13.76
CA SER A 645 -27.34 -29.70 -15.19
C SER A 645 -26.33 -30.49 -16.00
N ASN A 646 -26.73 -31.00 -17.16
CA ASN A 646 -25.80 -31.66 -18.08
C ASN A 646 -25.07 -30.69 -19.02
N TYR A 647 -25.48 -29.42 -19.09
CA TYR A 647 -24.96 -28.40 -20.01
C TYR A 647 -23.82 -27.56 -19.43
N GLY A 648 -22.97 -28.18 -18.63
CA GLY A 648 -21.87 -27.48 -17.97
C GLY A 648 -20.96 -26.66 -18.91
N ASP A 649 -20.87 -26.97 -20.20
CA ASP A 649 -19.83 -26.43 -21.10
C ASP A 649 -20.18 -25.13 -21.87
N HIS A 650 -21.44 -24.66 -21.88
CA HIS A 650 -21.89 -23.59 -22.79
C HIS A 650 -22.86 -22.57 -22.14
N TYR A 651 -22.42 -21.32 -21.92
CA TYR A 651 -23.14 -20.34 -21.07
C TYR A 651 -23.48 -18.97 -21.65
N SER A 652 -24.73 -18.54 -21.42
CA SER A 652 -25.24 -17.16 -21.53
C SER A 652 -25.76 -16.66 -20.17
N LEU A 653 -25.38 -15.43 -19.78
CA LEU A 653 -25.77 -14.76 -18.53
C LEU A 653 -27.11 -14.03 -18.70
N SER A 654 -28.21 -14.65 -18.26
CA SER A 654 -29.44 -13.90 -17.94
C SER A 654 -29.95 -14.34 -16.57
N ASN A 655 -30.27 -13.36 -15.71
CA ASN A 655 -30.61 -13.55 -14.29
C ASN A 655 -32.09 -13.79 -14.04
N ASP A 656 -32.86 -14.13 -15.07
CA ASP A 656 -34.31 -14.17 -14.95
C ASP A 656 -34.92 -15.54 -15.29
N SER A 657 -35.97 -15.85 -14.55
CA SER A 657 -37.00 -16.88 -14.73
C SER A 657 -36.83 -18.30 -14.14
N THR A 658 -37.84 -18.63 -13.31
CA THR A 658 -38.51 -19.91 -13.08
C THR A 658 -37.89 -21.19 -13.69
N LEU A 659 -37.49 -22.11 -12.80
CA LEU A 659 -37.21 -23.57 -12.89
C LEU A 659 -36.54 -24.17 -14.16
N LEU A 660 -36.81 -23.73 -15.38
CA LEU A 660 -36.47 -24.48 -16.60
C LEU A 660 -36.09 -23.65 -17.84
N LYS A 661 -36.06 -22.31 -17.79
CA LYS A 661 -35.73 -21.52 -18.99
C LYS A 661 -34.23 -21.37 -19.27
N ARG A 662 -33.33 -21.65 -18.32
CA ARG A 662 -31.87 -21.54 -18.51
C ARG A 662 -31.27 -22.68 -19.34
N ASP A 663 -31.64 -23.93 -19.06
CA ASP A 663 -31.21 -25.08 -19.88
C ASP A 663 -31.94 -25.12 -21.24
N TRP A 664 -32.97 -24.30 -21.45
CA TRP A 664 -33.72 -24.23 -22.71
C TRP A 664 -32.83 -23.84 -23.90
N ILE A 665 -31.93 -22.86 -23.75
CA ILE A 665 -31.07 -22.41 -24.86
C ILE A 665 -30.10 -23.53 -25.29
N PRO A 666 -29.32 -24.15 -24.38
CA PRO A 666 -28.54 -25.35 -24.72
C PRO A 666 -29.42 -26.48 -25.26
N THR A 667 -30.60 -26.71 -24.68
CA THR A 667 -31.54 -27.74 -25.15
C THR A 667 -31.97 -27.52 -26.60
N GLN A 668 -32.17 -26.26 -27.02
CA GLN A 668 -32.44 -25.91 -28.42
C GLN A 668 -31.20 -26.07 -29.30
N PHE A 669 -30.03 -25.67 -28.81
CA PHE A 669 -28.77 -25.82 -29.54
C PHE A 669 -28.46 -27.31 -29.84
N TYR A 670 -28.71 -28.19 -28.86
CA TYR A 670 -28.55 -29.63 -28.98
C TYR A 670 -29.75 -30.36 -29.60
N ARG A 671 -30.75 -29.64 -30.12
CA ARG A 671 -31.96 -30.24 -30.70
C ARG A 671 -31.65 -31.18 -31.86
N MET A 672 -30.66 -30.86 -32.69
CA MET A 672 -30.23 -31.76 -33.79
C MET A 672 -29.64 -33.06 -33.26
N HIS A 673 -28.83 -33.00 -32.18
CA HIS A 673 -28.25 -34.19 -31.56
C HIS A 673 -29.36 -35.10 -30.99
N ARG A 674 -30.32 -34.50 -30.29
CA ARG A 674 -31.47 -35.20 -29.71
C ARG A 674 -32.36 -35.82 -30.80
N MET A 675 -32.62 -35.12 -31.90
CA MET A 675 -33.40 -35.65 -33.03
C MET A 675 -32.70 -36.82 -33.72
N LEU A 676 -31.39 -36.72 -33.97
CA LEU A 676 -30.61 -37.80 -34.58
C LEU A 676 -30.62 -39.06 -33.70
N TYR A 677 -30.54 -38.89 -32.38
CA TYR A 677 -30.67 -40.00 -31.42
C TYR A 677 -32.06 -40.65 -31.43
N ILE A 678 -33.14 -39.88 -31.63
CA ILE A 678 -34.51 -40.39 -31.70
C ILE A 678 -34.75 -41.19 -32.99
N ILE A 679 -34.17 -40.75 -34.11
CA ILE A 679 -34.47 -41.30 -35.45
C ILE A 679 -33.61 -42.53 -35.78
N LEU A 680 -32.37 -42.59 -35.27
CA LEU A 680 -31.41 -43.64 -35.61
C LEU A 680 -31.24 -44.64 -34.45
N PRO A 681 -31.00 -45.94 -34.73
CA PRO A 681 -30.59 -46.90 -33.71
C PRO A 681 -29.31 -46.44 -33.00
N THR A 682 -29.17 -46.77 -31.71
CA THR A 682 -28.05 -46.34 -30.86
C THR A 682 -26.68 -46.69 -31.42
N SER A 683 -26.55 -47.85 -32.08
CA SER A 683 -25.32 -48.30 -32.74
C SER A 683 -24.89 -47.42 -33.91
N VAL A 684 -25.83 -46.68 -34.52
CA VAL A 684 -25.59 -45.77 -35.65
C VAL A 684 -25.48 -44.33 -35.16
N SER A 685 -26.30 -43.92 -34.19
CA SER A 685 -26.32 -42.54 -33.69
C SER A 685 -25.06 -42.18 -32.89
N ALA A 686 -24.53 -43.08 -32.08
CA ALA A 686 -23.39 -42.79 -31.19
C ALA A 686 -22.14 -42.24 -31.90
N PRO A 687 -21.59 -42.89 -32.96
CA PRO A 687 -20.42 -42.34 -33.67
C PRO A 687 -20.73 -41.03 -34.41
N ILE A 688 -21.95 -40.88 -34.93
CA ILE A 688 -22.40 -39.66 -35.63
C ILE A 688 -22.46 -38.48 -34.66
N LEU A 689 -23.07 -38.68 -33.49
CA LEU A 689 -23.23 -37.65 -32.47
C LEU A 689 -21.88 -37.23 -31.87
N SER A 690 -20.97 -38.18 -31.64
CA SER A 690 -19.61 -37.86 -31.21
C SER A 690 -18.89 -37.01 -32.26
N THR A 691 -19.00 -37.35 -33.55
CA THR A 691 -18.37 -36.60 -34.64
C THR A 691 -19.00 -35.21 -34.83
N LEU A 692 -20.32 -35.11 -34.66
CA LEU A 692 -21.06 -33.85 -34.73
C LEU A 692 -20.69 -32.90 -33.59
N GLN A 693 -20.51 -33.42 -32.37
CA GLN A 693 -20.03 -32.66 -31.22
C GLN A 693 -18.62 -32.11 -31.46
N ASP A 694 -17.72 -32.98 -31.90
CA ASP A 694 -16.35 -32.66 -32.28
C ASP A 694 -16.25 -31.56 -33.36
N PHE A 695 -17.21 -31.54 -34.29
CA PHE A 695 -17.32 -30.50 -35.31
C PHE A 695 -17.87 -29.19 -34.73
N LEU A 696 -18.92 -29.24 -33.91
CA LEU A 696 -19.49 -28.05 -33.25
C LEU A 696 -18.46 -27.33 -32.37
N GLU A 697 -17.69 -28.08 -31.58
CA GLU A 697 -16.65 -27.52 -30.71
C GLU A 697 -15.53 -26.87 -31.52
N ARG A 698 -15.05 -27.53 -32.58
CA ARG A 698 -13.94 -27.02 -33.40
C ARG A 698 -14.35 -25.86 -34.31
N ALA A 699 -15.54 -25.88 -34.89
CA ALA A 699 -15.94 -24.96 -35.96
C ALA A 699 -16.85 -23.80 -35.50
N VAL A 700 -17.80 -24.03 -34.59
CA VAL A 700 -18.81 -23.02 -34.22
C VAL A 700 -18.40 -22.28 -32.95
N LEU A 701 -17.94 -23.01 -31.94
CA LEU A 701 -17.63 -22.44 -30.62
C LEU A 701 -16.28 -21.71 -30.58
N SER A 702 -15.29 -22.16 -31.36
CA SER A 702 -14.02 -21.43 -31.54
C SER A 702 -14.22 -20.07 -32.21
N TRP A 703 -15.16 -19.98 -33.16
CA TRP A 703 -15.49 -18.78 -33.93
C TRP A 703 -16.40 -17.81 -33.17
N CYS A 704 -17.31 -18.32 -32.34
CA CYS A 704 -18.24 -17.51 -31.56
C CYS A 704 -17.69 -17.05 -30.19
N ARG A 705 -16.62 -17.69 -29.67
CA ARG A 705 -15.98 -17.33 -28.39
C ARG A 705 -15.64 -15.84 -28.24
N PRO A 706 -15.06 -15.16 -29.25
CA PRO A 706 -14.75 -13.73 -29.17
C PRO A 706 -15.99 -12.83 -29.13
N LEU A 707 -17.07 -13.22 -29.83
CA LEU A 707 -18.34 -12.48 -29.88
C LEU A 707 -19.12 -12.60 -28.56
N TRP A 708 -19.07 -13.75 -27.90
CA TRP A 708 -19.71 -13.95 -26.59
C TRP A 708 -18.94 -13.26 -25.45
N LEU A 709 -17.61 -13.19 -25.55
CA LEU A 709 -16.77 -12.42 -24.62
C LEU A 709 -16.95 -10.90 -24.79
N SER A 710 -17.28 -10.38 -25.98
CA SER A 710 -17.53 -8.95 -26.16
C SER A 710 -18.88 -8.50 -25.58
N VAL A 711 -19.89 -9.37 -25.61
CA VAL A 711 -21.20 -9.14 -24.95
C VAL A 711 -21.06 -9.16 -23.41
N ARG A 712 -20.08 -9.90 -22.86
CA ARG A 712 -19.73 -9.88 -21.43
C ARG A 712 -19.31 -8.49 -20.94
N HIS A 713 -18.57 -7.72 -21.75
CA HIS A 713 -18.17 -6.35 -21.38
C HIS A 713 -19.33 -5.36 -21.46
N SER A 714 -20.26 -5.53 -22.40
CA SER A 714 -21.36 -4.58 -22.58
C SER A 714 -22.52 -4.78 -21.60
N LEU A 715 -22.75 -5.99 -21.09
CA LEU A 715 -23.81 -6.25 -20.10
C LEU A 715 -23.36 -5.97 -18.66
N LEU A 716 -22.09 -6.25 -18.29
CA LEU A 716 -21.55 -5.84 -16.99
C LEU A 716 -21.41 -4.32 -16.85
N ALA A 717 -21.26 -3.60 -17.96
CA ALA A 717 -21.26 -2.13 -17.98
C ALA A 717 -22.66 -1.50 -17.87
N ARG A 718 -23.74 -2.28 -18.03
CA ARG A 718 -25.13 -1.79 -17.95
C ARG A 718 -25.78 -1.99 -16.58
N ASP A 719 -25.37 -3.02 -15.83
CA ASP A 719 -25.90 -3.27 -14.48
C ASP A 719 -25.38 -2.28 -13.42
N SER A 720 -24.34 -1.50 -13.72
CA SER A 720 -23.88 -0.38 -12.87
C SER A 720 -24.67 0.92 -13.08
N THR A 721 -25.46 1.04 -14.15
CA THR A 721 -26.21 2.27 -14.45
C THR A 721 -27.68 2.25 -14.01
N ASP A 722 -28.28 1.08 -13.73
CA ASP A 722 -29.71 0.96 -13.41
C ASP A 722 -30.04 0.78 -11.91
N ARG A 723 -29.08 1.00 -11.00
CA ARG A 723 -29.34 1.13 -9.53
C ARG A 723 -29.29 2.57 -9.01
N LEU A 724 -29.56 3.54 -9.88
CA LEU A 724 -29.79 4.94 -9.52
C LEU A 724 -31.08 5.42 -10.20
N HIS A 725 -32.20 4.82 -9.82
CA HIS A 725 -33.52 5.45 -9.89
C HIS A 725 -34.38 5.01 -8.70
#